data_AF-A0A522V9V6-F1
#
_entry.id   AF-A0A522V9V6-F1
#
_cell.length_a   1.000
_cell.length_b   1.000
_cell.length_c   1.000
_cell.angle_alpha   90.00
_cell.angle_beta   90.00
_cell.angle_gamma   90.00
#
_symmetry.space_group_name_H-M   'P 1'
#
loop_
_entity.id
_entity.type
_entity.pdbx_description
1 polymer ?
#
loop_
_entity_poly.entity_id
_entity_poly.type
_entity_poly.pdbx_seq_one_letter_code
_entity_poly.pdbx_strand_id
1 'polypeptide(L)'
;MFTQAMSLRIALLGGFTLSTAEGTISLPYAKLAALLSYLVVETPRTGPIRRETLAELLWPDLPLENARGNLRRALFNLQQALGNDKPPLFEANRGSLMLSETAPLWLDVAEYAAISAACPSPVPVAYCGDCLSGMEKAVELYRGDFMAGFVLPDSPDFEDWMLMKREAFSRHALALLERIAVCYEQKGAYGKALPYVLRYTELEPWSETAYRRAMRLYALSGQSSSALTLFEACCKILEKELGVAPEAETRRLAEAIRSGELQAEPGEEPPPAVFTPPLVGEKRQVTVLYCKLTPCDVDDPEEAIECLYEPKERCYAIILRCYGHCVQTHGGGFLAYFGYPKAHEYAARWAVQAALEITRENIPGIDIRCGIHTGAIITSGDSSLPDAIGKTSGMTIQLWRLAGSGEVVVSDDTHRLAAVFFETRSLGTHPMRGALRPLEVFSVTRESGARHRLDVALRPNAALTPLVGRDEAIAELLALWQQACRGDARTLLLRGEPGIGKSRLALALALQEQVRATAAVLELYCFQEYGRTPLYPFIVLLESLCGFAAGDAPDRKLARLADYFAGNLPHLADPGIPLLANLLDLPLTAGYRPPNLSLPKQKEKTFTLLQSLLWALAEQTPLLLVVEDLHWADPATLEFLAQLVGQNRPAAMLVLLTARPEFEAPWNDAAVIGKDLPALSTEEVTRMVQALV
;
A
#
# COMPACT_ATOMS: atom_id res chain seq x y z
N MET A 1 52.91 9.90 -29.38
CA MET A 1 52.65 9.70 -27.95
C MET A 1 51.20 10.10 -27.70
N PHE A 2 50.29 9.14 -27.73
CA PHE A 2 48.91 9.36 -27.30
C PHE A 2 48.92 9.40 -25.77
N THR A 3 48.62 10.55 -25.20
CA THR A 3 48.37 10.73 -23.77
C THR A 3 47.33 9.70 -23.32
N GLN A 4 47.72 8.82 -22.39
CA GLN A 4 46.79 7.96 -21.66
C GLN A 4 45.74 8.88 -21.03
N ALA A 5 44.50 8.82 -21.51
CA ALA A 5 43.40 9.55 -20.90
C ALA A 5 43.24 9.06 -19.46
N MET A 6 43.40 9.98 -18.49
CA MET A 6 43.11 9.75 -17.08
C MET A 6 41.63 9.38 -16.96
N SER A 7 41.29 8.09 -16.83
CA SER A 7 39.93 7.69 -16.52
C SER A 7 39.65 7.97 -15.05
N LEU A 8 38.71 8.87 -14.79
CA LEU A 8 38.25 9.16 -13.44
C LEU A 8 37.47 7.94 -12.92
N ARG A 9 37.73 7.50 -11.70
CA ARG A 9 37.05 6.37 -11.06
C ARG A 9 36.33 6.88 -9.83
N ILE A 10 35.02 6.69 -9.80
CA ILE A 10 34.16 7.03 -8.67
C ILE A 10 33.57 5.72 -8.16
N ALA A 11 33.79 5.44 -6.87
CA ALA A 11 33.09 4.37 -6.20
C ALA A 11 32.17 4.91 -5.11
N LEU A 12 30.92 4.45 -5.16
CA LEU A 12 29.84 4.82 -4.26
C LEU A 12 29.20 3.60 -3.58
N LEU A 13 29.39 2.37 -4.05
CA LEU A 13 28.88 1.16 -3.40
C LEU A 13 29.87 0.69 -2.33
N GLY A 14 29.68 1.21 -1.11
CA GLY A 14 30.64 1.24 -0.02
C GLY A 14 30.98 2.70 0.33
N GLY A 15 32.18 2.95 0.84
CA GLY A 15 32.63 4.32 1.10
C GLY A 15 32.79 5.16 -0.18
N PHE A 16 32.61 6.49 -0.08
CA PHE A 16 32.92 7.40 -1.18
C PHE A 16 34.42 7.42 -1.47
N THR A 17 34.81 7.01 -2.67
CA THR A 17 36.20 7.16 -3.14
C THR A 17 36.25 7.72 -4.54
N LEU A 18 37.22 8.62 -4.75
CA LEU A 18 37.46 9.31 -6.00
C LEU A 18 38.93 9.12 -6.35
N SER A 19 39.25 8.54 -7.51
CA SER A 19 40.63 8.27 -7.90
C SER A 19 40.86 8.39 -9.41
N THR A 20 42.12 8.58 -9.77
CA THR A 20 42.64 8.53 -11.15
C THR A 20 43.72 7.47 -11.24
N ALA A 21 44.32 7.28 -12.41
CA ALA A 21 45.48 6.40 -12.57
C ALA A 21 46.69 6.81 -11.69
N GLU A 22 46.76 8.08 -11.26
CA GLU A 22 47.87 8.64 -10.48
C GLU A 22 47.64 8.59 -8.96
N GLY A 23 46.41 8.36 -8.49
CA GLY A 23 46.11 8.24 -7.06
C GLY A 23 44.70 8.66 -6.66
N THR A 24 44.44 8.69 -5.36
CA THR A 24 43.15 9.12 -4.77
C THR A 24 43.08 10.65 -4.71
N ILE A 25 41.98 11.22 -5.19
CA ILE A 25 41.68 12.65 -5.11
C ILE A 25 40.87 12.92 -3.84
N SER A 26 41.37 13.82 -2.99
CA SER A 26 40.64 14.29 -1.81
C SER A 26 39.85 15.55 -2.13
N LEU A 27 38.57 15.59 -1.75
CA LEU A 27 37.72 16.76 -1.90
C LEU A 27 37.77 17.65 -0.64
N PRO A 28 37.93 18.98 -0.79
CA PRO A 28 38.09 19.90 0.34
C PRO A 28 37.00 19.89 1.41
N TYR A 29 35.75 19.54 1.06
CA TYR A 29 34.63 19.47 1.99
C TYR A 29 33.53 18.54 1.50
N ALA A 30 32.75 17.98 2.44
CA ALA A 30 31.75 16.94 2.19
C ALA A 30 30.69 17.33 1.13
N LYS A 31 30.24 18.59 1.10
CA LYS A 31 29.24 19.05 0.09
C LYS A 31 29.72 18.93 -1.36
N LEU A 32 31.04 18.87 -1.63
CA LEU A 32 31.55 18.57 -2.97
C LEU A 32 31.36 17.11 -3.35
N ALA A 33 31.63 16.20 -2.42
CA ALA A 33 31.38 14.77 -2.61
C ALA A 33 29.88 14.52 -2.83
N ALA A 34 29.03 15.15 -2.02
CA ALA A 34 27.57 15.09 -2.16
C ALA A 34 27.10 15.59 -3.55
N LEU A 35 27.57 16.76 -3.98
CA LEU A 35 27.25 17.32 -5.30
C LEU A 35 27.69 16.39 -6.44
N LEU A 36 28.93 15.89 -6.39
CA LEU A 36 29.48 14.98 -7.38
C LEU A 36 28.66 13.69 -7.45
N SER A 37 28.45 13.02 -6.32
CA SER A 37 27.69 11.78 -6.22
C SER A 37 26.26 11.94 -6.75
N TYR A 38 25.59 13.04 -6.39
CA TYR A 38 24.23 13.31 -6.88
C TYR A 38 24.19 13.46 -8.40
N LEU A 39 25.10 14.28 -8.96
CA LEU A 39 25.15 14.53 -10.40
C LEU A 39 25.46 13.26 -11.19
N VAL A 40 26.45 12.47 -10.78
CA VAL A 40 26.87 11.27 -11.55
C VAL A 40 25.84 10.14 -11.47
N VAL A 41 25.02 10.09 -10.41
CA VAL A 41 23.97 9.07 -10.26
C VAL A 41 22.65 9.48 -10.91
N GLU A 42 22.24 10.74 -10.79
CA GLU A 42 20.91 11.18 -11.23
C GLU A 42 20.85 11.65 -12.68
N THR A 43 21.91 12.32 -13.19
CA THR A 43 21.87 12.90 -14.54
C THR A 43 21.71 11.87 -15.66
N PRO A 44 22.28 10.64 -15.61
CA PRO A 44 22.05 9.63 -16.65
C PRO A 44 20.59 9.16 -16.71
N ARG A 45 19.84 9.29 -15.61
CA ARG A 45 18.44 8.82 -15.50
C ARG A 45 17.42 9.92 -15.76
N THR A 46 17.71 11.12 -15.28
CA THR A 46 16.76 12.25 -15.25
C THR A 46 17.08 13.34 -16.28
N GLY A 47 18.25 13.27 -16.92
CA GLY A 47 18.74 14.30 -17.83
C GLY A 47 19.30 15.52 -17.10
N PRO A 48 19.25 16.72 -17.72
CA PRO A 48 19.82 17.94 -17.12
C PRO A 48 19.10 18.37 -15.84
N ILE A 49 19.83 18.56 -14.76
CA ILE A 49 19.31 18.98 -13.46
C ILE A 49 19.41 20.51 -13.33
N ARG A 50 18.35 21.16 -12.87
CA ARG A 50 18.32 22.62 -12.65
C ARG A 50 19.25 23.02 -11.51
N ARG A 51 19.92 24.16 -11.67
CA ARG A 51 20.81 24.72 -10.64
C ARG A 51 20.05 25.12 -9.38
N GLU A 52 18.80 25.55 -9.51
CA GLU A 52 17.94 25.85 -8.36
C GLU A 52 17.73 24.60 -7.49
N THR A 53 17.39 23.46 -8.11
CA THR A 53 17.18 22.18 -7.43
C THR A 53 18.43 21.72 -6.67
N LEU A 54 19.61 21.85 -7.28
CA LEU A 54 20.89 21.49 -6.63
C LEU A 54 21.24 22.43 -5.47
N ALA A 55 20.89 23.72 -5.61
CA ALA A 55 21.13 24.71 -4.58
C ALA A 55 20.26 24.44 -3.35
N GLU A 56 18.97 24.17 -3.54
CA GLU A 56 18.04 23.77 -2.47
C GLU A 56 18.45 22.44 -1.84
N LEU A 57 18.94 21.47 -2.62
CA LEU A 57 19.37 20.16 -2.11
C LEU A 57 20.52 20.23 -1.11
N LEU A 58 21.52 21.08 -1.36
CA LEU A 58 22.74 21.14 -0.56
C LEU A 58 22.78 22.32 0.40
N TRP A 59 21.93 23.33 0.23
CA TRP A 59 21.84 24.50 1.10
C TRP A 59 20.38 24.92 1.34
N PRO A 60 19.56 24.06 1.99
CA PRO A 60 18.14 24.33 2.18
C PRO A 60 17.85 25.56 3.05
N ASP A 61 18.74 25.88 3.99
CA ASP A 61 18.55 26.97 4.96
C ASP A 61 18.88 28.37 4.40
N LEU A 62 19.36 28.46 3.16
CA LEU A 62 19.76 29.73 2.54
C LEU A 62 18.74 30.20 1.51
N PRO A 63 18.50 31.52 1.41
CA PRO A 63 17.76 32.09 0.28
C PRO A 63 18.36 31.64 -1.05
N LEU A 64 17.51 31.37 -2.04
CA LEU A 64 17.89 30.76 -3.32
C LEU A 64 19.06 31.48 -4.03
N GLU A 65 19.15 32.80 -3.95
CA GLU A 65 20.27 33.56 -4.53
C GLU A 65 21.62 33.23 -3.88
N ASN A 66 21.65 33.14 -2.54
CA ASN A 66 22.84 32.78 -1.78
C ASN A 66 23.21 31.32 -1.99
N ALA A 67 22.22 30.42 -2.00
CA ALA A 67 22.41 29.01 -2.30
C ALA A 67 23.00 28.79 -3.70
N ARG A 68 22.52 29.53 -4.71
CA ARG A 68 23.10 29.51 -6.08
C ARG A 68 24.52 30.06 -6.12
N GLY A 69 24.83 31.07 -5.31
CA GLY A 69 26.19 31.60 -5.13
C GLY A 69 27.14 30.52 -4.59
N ASN A 70 26.71 29.77 -3.58
CA ASN A 70 27.46 28.65 -3.01
C ASN A 70 27.62 27.50 -4.00
N LEU A 71 26.55 27.14 -4.74
CA LEU A 71 26.63 26.14 -5.81
C LEU A 71 27.67 26.51 -6.87
N ARG A 72 27.74 27.79 -7.28
CA ARG A 72 28.75 28.24 -8.26
C ARG A 72 30.18 28.05 -7.74
N ARG A 73 30.43 28.38 -6.47
CA ARG A 73 31.74 28.16 -5.82
C ARG A 73 32.06 26.68 -5.68
N ALA A 74 31.07 25.86 -5.33
CA ALA A 74 31.22 24.42 -5.22
C ALA A 74 31.60 23.78 -6.56
N LEU A 75 30.94 24.14 -7.65
CA LEU A 75 31.27 23.67 -8.99
C LEU A 75 32.67 24.08 -9.42
N PHE A 76 33.07 25.33 -9.14
CA PHE A 76 34.42 25.81 -9.44
C PHE A 76 35.49 25.02 -8.67
N ASN A 77 35.28 24.79 -7.36
CA ASN A 77 36.20 24.00 -6.55
C ASN A 77 36.25 22.53 -6.98
N LEU A 78 35.11 21.96 -7.39
CA LEU A 78 35.03 20.61 -7.93
C LEU A 78 35.81 20.49 -9.25
N GLN A 79 35.66 21.46 -10.15
CA GLN A 79 36.44 21.52 -11.39
C GLN A 79 37.95 21.65 -11.12
N GLN A 80 38.35 22.47 -10.14
CA GLN A 80 39.76 22.56 -9.76
C GLN A 80 40.30 21.25 -9.19
N ALA A 81 39.52 20.55 -8.35
CA ALA A 81 39.94 19.29 -7.73
C ALA A 81 40.06 18.13 -8.75
N LEU A 82 39.23 18.14 -9.79
CA LEU A 82 39.21 17.10 -10.82
C LEU A 82 40.18 17.35 -11.98
N GLY A 83 40.80 18.54 -12.04
CA GLY A 83 41.63 18.95 -13.16
C GLY A 83 40.83 19.48 -14.36
N ASN A 84 41.48 20.31 -15.19
CA ASN A 84 40.88 20.91 -16.39
C ASN A 84 41.03 20.01 -17.63
N ASP A 85 40.81 18.71 -17.48
CA ASP A 85 40.94 17.77 -18.58
C ASP A 85 39.78 17.92 -19.59
N LYS A 86 40.10 17.71 -20.87
CA LYS A 86 39.13 17.73 -21.96
C LYS A 86 38.87 16.29 -22.43
N PRO A 87 37.61 15.85 -22.54
CA PRO A 87 36.36 16.61 -22.39
C PRO A 87 35.97 16.87 -20.91
N PRO A 88 35.22 17.96 -20.63
CA PRO A 88 34.79 18.30 -19.26
C PRO A 88 33.84 17.26 -18.69
N LEU A 89 33.95 16.97 -17.39
CA LEU A 89 33.07 16.00 -16.72
C LEU A 89 31.60 16.42 -16.75
N PHE A 90 31.32 17.73 -16.64
CA PHE A 90 29.96 18.25 -16.63
C PHE A 90 29.72 19.25 -17.75
N GLU A 91 28.61 19.07 -18.45
CA GLU A 91 28.06 20.04 -19.38
C GLU A 91 27.16 21.01 -18.62
N ALA A 92 27.52 22.29 -18.68
CA ALA A 92 26.80 23.36 -18.03
C ALA A 92 26.03 24.20 -19.06
N ASN A 93 24.71 24.24 -18.95
CA ASN A 93 23.87 25.18 -19.69
C ASN A 93 23.47 26.37 -18.78
N ARG A 94 22.85 27.43 -19.33
CA ARG A 94 22.50 28.68 -18.62
C ARG A 94 21.72 28.47 -17.32
N GLY A 95 20.99 27.36 -17.15
CA GLY A 95 20.24 27.02 -15.94
C GLY A 95 20.39 25.60 -15.41
N SER A 96 21.14 24.72 -16.08
CA SER A 96 21.21 23.29 -15.73
C SER A 96 22.62 22.72 -15.81
N LEU A 97 22.79 21.55 -15.18
CA LEU A 97 23.99 20.75 -15.15
C LEU A 97 23.67 19.31 -15.54
N MET A 98 24.53 18.70 -16.33
CA MET A 98 24.44 17.29 -16.73
C MET A 98 25.85 16.69 -16.78
N LEU A 99 25.97 15.40 -16.51
CA LEU A 99 27.18 14.65 -16.82
C LEU A 99 27.41 14.64 -18.34
N SER A 100 28.63 14.89 -18.80
CA SER A 100 28.93 14.80 -20.24
C SER A 100 28.92 13.36 -20.71
N GLU A 101 28.28 13.08 -21.84
CA GLU A 101 28.24 11.74 -22.45
C GLU A 101 29.62 11.25 -22.89
N THR A 102 30.56 12.17 -23.14
CA THR A 102 31.92 11.85 -23.59
C THR A 102 32.94 11.81 -22.44
N ALA A 103 32.51 12.03 -21.20
CA ALA A 103 33.41 12.05 -20.06
C ALA A 103 34.03 10.66 -19.83
N PRO A 104 35.38 10.54 -19.74
CA PRO A 104 36.05 9.29 -19.42
C PRO A 104 35.91 8.98 -17.91
N LEU A 105 34.70 8.58 -17.51
CA LEU A 105 34.32 8.27 -16.14
C LEU A 105 33.95 6.78 -16.01
N TRP A 106 34.57 6.11 -15.05
CA TRP A 106 34.12 4.84 -14.52
C TRP A 106 33.34 5.08 -13.21
N LEU A 107 32.12 4.56 -13.14
CA LEU A 107 31.25 4.65 -11.97
C LEU A 107 30.75 3.26 -11.62
N ASP A 108 31.07 2.79 -10.40
CA ASP A 108 30.67 1.45 -9.94
C ASP A 108 29.15 1.24 -9.96
N VAL A 109 28.36 2.26 -9.62
CA VAL A 109 26.89 2.23 -9.69
C VAL A 109 26.37 2.09 -11.13
N ALA A 110 27.03 2.71 -12.11
CA ALA A 110 26.64 2.59 -13.51
C ALA A 110 26.98 1.21 -14.07
N GLU A 111 28.16 0.69 -13.73
CA GLU A 111 28.56 -0.67 -14.10
C GLU A 111 27.65 -1.72 -13.45
N TYR A 112 27.37 -1.56 -12.16
CA TYR A 112 26.43 -2.40 -11.41
C TYR A 112 25.05 -2.44 -12.09
N ALA A 113 24.49 -1.28 -12.42
CA ALA A 113 23.19 -1.19 -13.09
C ALA A 113 23.21 -1.79 -14.51
N ALA A 114 24.29 -1.58 -15.27
CA ALA A 114 24.43 -2.12 -16.61
C ALA A 114 24.50 -3.66 -16.61
N ILE A 115 25.23 -4.24 -15.65
CA ILE A 115 25.33 -5.70 -15.48
C ILE A 115 23.97 -6.29 -15.10
N SER A 116 23.23 -5.67 -14.18
CA SER A 116 21.89 -6.12 -13.80
C SER A 116 20.87 -6.02 -14.94
N ALA A 117 21.00 -5.03 -15.82
CA ALA A 117 20.11 -4.84 -16.97
C ALA A 117 20.43 -5.74 -18.18
N ALA A 118 21.58 -6.43 -18.19
CA ALA A 118 22.09 -7.13 -19.36
C ALA A 118 21.52 -8.56 -19.56
N CYS A 119 20.55 -9.03 -18.77
CA CYS A 119 20.01 -10.38 -18.94
C CYS A 119 19.00 -10.42 -20.11
N PRO A 120 19.30 -11.07 -21.26
CA PRO A 120 18.51 -10.91 -22.49
C PRO A 120 17.30 -11.86 -22.62
N SER A 121 17.01 -12.70 -21.62
CA SER A 121 16.01 -13.76 -21.76
C SER A 121 14.59 -13.26 -21.47
N PRO A 122 13.66 -13.27 -22.45
CA PRO A 122 12.24 -12.97 -22.22
C PRO A 122 11.46 -14.13 -21.57
N VAL A 123 12.12 -15.26 -21.32
CA VAL A 123 11.55 -16.43 -20.62
C VAL A 123 12.25 -16.59 -19.27
N PRO A 124 11.52 -16.83 -18.16
CA PRO A 124 12.10 -17.17 -16.88
C PRO A 124 12.62 -18.60 -16.94
N VAL A 125 13.76 -18.82 -17.61
CA VAL A 125 14.51 -20.06 -17.48
C VAL A 125 15.22 -19.97 -16.14
N ALA A 126 15.05 -20.97 -15.28
CA ALA A 126 15.67 -21.01 -13.95
C ALA A 126 17.21 -20.88 -13.97
N TYR A 127 17.86 -20.98 -15.15
CA TYR A 127 19.33 -20.90 -15.29
C TYR A 127 19.76 -20.27 -16.61
N CYS A 128 20.40 -19.11 -16.53
CA CYS A 128 21.29 -18.62 -17.58
C CYS A 128 22.72 -18.54 -17.02
N GLY A 129 23.66 -19.31 -17.60
CA GLY A 129 25.06 -19.32 -17.16
C GLY A 129 25.76 -17.98 -17.35
N ASP A 130 25.40 -17.23 -18.40
CA ASP A 130 25.92 -15.89 -18.65
C ASP A 130 25.37 -14.87 -17.64
N CYS A 131 24.08 -14.98 -17.26
CA CYS A 131 23.52 -14.13 -16.21
C CYS A 131 24.14 -14.44 -14.84
N LEU A 132 24.55 -15.69 -14.54
CA LEU A 132 25.27 -16.02 -13.29
C LEU A 132 26.59 -15.25 -13.19
N SER A 133 27.45 -15.29 -14.22
CA SER A 133 28.71 -14.54 -14.21
C SER A 133 28.50 -13.03 -14.12
N GLY A 134 27.43 -12.51 -14.73
CA GLY A 134 27.02 -11.11 -14.56
C GLY A 134 26.66 -10.80 -13.10
N MET A 135 25.77 -11.58 -12.49
CA MET A 135 25.33 -11.36 -11.11
C MET A 135 26.52 -11.44 -10.12
N GLU A 136 27.46 -12.36 -10.31
CA GLU A 136 28.68 -12.45 -9.48
C GLU A 136 29.50 -11.16 -9.54
N LYS A 137 29.73 -10.61 -10.74
CA LYS A 137 30.44 -9.33 -10.92
C LYS A 137 29.70 -8.15 -10.29
N ALA A 138 28.37 -8.10 -10.41
CA ALA A 138 27.57 -7.05 -9.77
C ALA A 138 27.71 -7.10 -8.24
N VAL A 139 27.64 -8.31 -7.67
CA VAL A 139 27.84 -8.52 -6.23
C VAL A 139 29.27 -8.16 -5.80
N GLU A 140 30.31 -8.41 -6.60
CA GLU A 140 31.67 -7.96 -6.32
C GLU A 140 31.81 -6.43 -6.24
N LEU A 141 31.06 -5.68 -7.06
CA LEU A 141 31.04 -4.22 -7.01
C LEU A 141 30.40 -3.66 -5.73
N TYR A 142 29.43 -4.37 -5.15
CA TYR A 142 28.69 -3.93 -3.95
C TYR A 142 29.48 -4.12 -2.64
N ARG A 143 30.49 -3.31 -2.33
CA ARG A 143 31.37 -3.54 -1.16
C ARG A 143 30.77 -3.14 0.19
N GLY A 144 29.61 -2.52 0.19
CA GLY A 144 28.89 -2.05 1.37
C GLY A 144 27.83 -1.04 0.96
N ASP A 145 27.18 -0.43 1.96
CA ASP A 145 26.11 0.53 1.70
C ASP A 145 26.55 1.70 0.83
N PHE A 146 25.62 2.21 0.04
CA PHE A 146 25.86 3.38 -0.81
C PHE A 146 26.39 4.56 0.03
N MET A 147 27.59 5.04 -0.28
CA MET A 147 28.32 6.06 0.46
C MET A 147 28.37 5.75 1.98
N ALA A 148 28.71 4.51 2.34
CA ALA A 148 28.84 4.05 3.73
C ALA A 148 29.73 5.00 4.55
N GLY A 149 29.27 5.36 5.75
CA GLY A 149 29.95 6.28 6.67
C GLY A 149 29.88 7.76 6.27
N PHE A 150 29.26 8.12 5.14
CA PHE A 150 29.03 9.52 4.77
C PHE A 150 27.76 10.05 5.43
N VAL A 151 27.85 11.25 6.01
CA VAL A 151 26.73 11.99 6.62
C VAL A 151 26.91 13.48 6.35
N LEU A 152 25.81 14.17 6.08
CA LEU A 152 25.72 15.60 5.80
C LEU A 152 24.53 16.21 6.56
N PRO A 153 24.66 16.48 7.88
CA PRO A 153 23.54 16.89 8.73
C PRO A 153 22.85 18.18 8.27
N ASP A 154 23.61 19.14 7.76
CA ASP A 154 23.12 20.45 7.27
C ASP A 154 22.49 20.38 5.86
N SER A 155 22.07 19.19 5.41
CA SER A 155 21.46 18.96 4.09
C SER A 155 20.48 17.78 4.18
N PRO A 156 19.39 17.91 4.96
CA PRO A 156 18.45 16.82 5.23
C PRO A 156 17.84 16.20 3.97
N ASP A 157 17.67 16.96 2.90
CA ASP A 157 17.12 16.45 1.66
C ASP A 157 18.12 15.63 0.83
N PHE A 158 19.42 15.89 0.99
CA PHE A 158 20.47 15.04 0.43
C PHE A 158 20.57 13.73 1.21
N GLU A 159 20.45 13.78 2.54
CA GLU A 159 20.39 12.60 3.40
C GLU A 159 19.22 11.68 3.02
N ASP A 160 18.03 12.22 2.76
CA ASP A 160 16.89 11.42 2.29
C ASP A 160 17.17 10.71 0.97
N TRP A 161 17.72 11.46 0.01
CA TRP A 161 18.11 10.88 -1.29
C TRP A 161 19.13 9.75 -1.11
N MET A 162 20.15 9.97 -0.27
CA MET A 162 21.19 8.99 0.00
C MET A 162 20.61 7.74 0.68
N LEU A 163 19.72 7.92 1.66
CA LEU A 163 19.02 6.82 2.34
C LEU A 163 18.21 5.98 1.34
N MET A 164 17.48 6.61 0.41
CA MET A 164 16.76 5.90 -0.64
C MET A 164 17.69 5.10 -1.56
N LYS A 165 18.88 5.63 -1.90
CA LYS A 165 19.86 4.89 -2.70
C LYS A 165 20.44 3.72 -1.93
N ARG A 166 20.77 3.88 -0.64
CA ARG A 166 21.23 2.79 0.23
C ARG A 166 20.21 1.65 0.25
N GLU A 167 18.95 1.98 0.52
CA GLU A 167 17.84 1.02 0.53
C GLU A 167 17.70 0.27 -0.80
N ALA A 168 17.72 0.99 -1.92
CA ALA A 168 17.55 0.41 -3.25
C ALA A 168 18.70 -0.55 -3.61
N PHE A 169 19.95 -0.15 -3.39
CA PHE A 169 21.13 -0.97 -3.71
C PHE A 169 21.29 -2.16 -2.75
N SER A 170 21.05 -1.97 -1.46
CA SER A 170 21.12 -3.05 -0.47
C SER A 170 20.12 -4.16 -0.80
N ARG A 171 18.84 -3.83 -1.02
CA ARG A 171 17.82 -4.83 -1.34
C ARG A 171 18.07 -5.52 -2.69
N HIS A 172 18.57 -4.80 -3.69
CA HIS A 172 18.95 -5.42 -4.96
C HIS A 172 20.14 -6.38 -4.78
N ALA A 173 21.16 -6.00 -4.00
CA ALA A 173 22.28 -6.88 -3.70
C ALA A 173 21.83 -8.17 -2.99
N LEU A 174 20.92 -8.08 -2.01
CA LEU A 174 20.32 -9.25 -1.36
C LEU A 174 19.60 -10.17 -2.35
N ALA A 175 18.80 -9.61 -3.25
CA ALA A 175 18.10 -10.38 -4.28
C ALA A 175 19.09 -11.09 -5.24
N LEU A 176 20.20 -10.45 -5.60
CA LEU A 176 21.25 -11.08 -6.42
C LEU A 176 21.95 -12.21 -5.65
N LEU A 177 22.31 -11.99 -4.39
CA LEU A 177 22.94 -13.00 -3.53
C LEU A 177 22.05 -14.24 -3.40
N GLU A 178 20.75 -14.05 -3.18
CA GLU A 178 19.78 -15.13 -3.12
C GLU A 178 19.69 -15.89 -4.46
N ARG A 179 19.59 -15.18 -5.59
CA ARG A 179 19.52 -15.82 -6.92
C ARG A 179 20.79 -16.60 -7.25
N ILE A 180 21.96 -16.07 -6.96
CA ILE A 180 23.25 -16.76 -7.15
C ILE A 180 23.30 -18.04 -6.30
N ALA A 181 22.89 -17.94 -5.03
CA ALA A 181 22.86 -19.09 -4.12
C ALA A 181 21.95 -20.20 -4.67
N VAL A 182 20.72 -19.88 -5.05
CA VAL A 182 19.76 -20.82 -5.65
C VAL A 182 20.33 -21.48 -6.91
N CYS A 183 20.97 -20.72 -7.80
CA CYS A 183 21.62 -21.26 -8.99
C CYS A 183 22.72 -22.28 -8.68
N TYR A 184 23.52 -22.06 -7.63
CA TYR A 184 24.58 -22.99 -7.23
C TYR A 184 24.05 -24.20 -6.46
N GLU A 185 23.03 -24.02 -5.63
CA GLU A 185 22.34 -25.09 -4.91
C GLU A 185 21.76 -26.12 -5.86
N GLN A 186 21.05 -25.65 -6.87
CA GLN A 186 20.43 -26.50 -7.88
C GLN A 186 21.44 -27.24 -8.77
N LYS A 187 22.67 -26.72 -8.90
CA LYS A 187 23.80 -27.41 -9.54
C LYS A 187 24.50 -28.41 -8.61
N GLY A 188 24.03 -28.56 -7.37
CA GLY A 188 24.68 -29.36 -6.33
C GLY A 188 26.04 -28.79 -5.88
N ALA A 189 26.34 -27.54 -6.24
CA ALA A 189 27.61 -26.88 -5.95
C ALA A 189 27.51 -26.06 -4.65
N TYR A 190 27.13 -26.71 -3.55
CA TYR A 190 26.84 -26.05 -2.27
C TYR A 190 28.00 -25.19 -1.73
N GLY A 191 29.25 -25.66 -1.90
CA GLY A 191 30.43 -24.90 -1.52
C GLY A 191 30.62 -23.58 -2.28
N LYS A 192 30.05 -23.45 -3.50
CA LYS A 192 30.04 -22.19 -4.26
C LYS A 192 28.86 -21.30 -3.90
N ALA A 193 27.74 -21.85 -3.43
CA ALA A 193 26.59 -21.08 -2.96
C ALA A 193 26.88 -20.39 -1.61
N LEU A 194 27.62 -21.09 -0.74
CA LEU A 194 27.82 -20.71 0.65
C LEU A 194 28.38 -19.28 0.88
N PRO A 195 29.41 -18.80 0.15
CA PRO A 195 29.91 -17.43 0.33
C PRO A 195 28.85 -16.35 0.09
N TYR A 196 27.91 -16.60 -0.83
CA TYR A 196 26.85 -15.64 -1.16
C TYR A 196 25.76 -15.61 -0.08
N VAL A 197 25.39 -16.76 0.49
CA VAL A 197 24.43 -16.82 1.59
C VAL A 197 25.04 -16.27 2.88
N LEU A 198 26.33 -16.51 3.15
CA LEU A 198 27.02 -15.90 4.29
C LEU A 198 27.09 -14.38 4.16
N ARG A 199 27.40 -13.87 2.96
CA ARG A 199 27.34 -12.44 2.69
C ARG A 199 25.93 -11.87 2.84
N TYR A 200 24.89 -12.64 2.51
CA TYR A 200 23.51 -12.25 2.81
C TYR A 200 23.32 -12.08 4.33
N THR A 201 23.78 -13.03 5.14
CA THR A 201 23.68 -12.93 6.62
C THR A 201 24.51 -11.79 7.20
N GLU A 202 25.59 -11.37 6.55
CA GLU A 202 26.36 -10.18 6.95
C GLU A 202 25.58 -8.88 6.68
N LEU A 203 24.82 -8.83 5.58
CA LEU A 203 24.01 -7.66 5.21
C LEU A 203 22.69 -7.61 5.99
N GLU A 204 22.11 -8.77 6.31
CA GLU A 204 20.87 -8.91 7.08
C GLU A 204 21.06 -9.89 8.26
N PRO A 205 21.72 -9.44 9.36
CA PRO A 205 22.05 -10.30 10.50
C PRO A 205 20.82 -10.88 11.25
N TRP A 206 19.64 -10.33 11.03
CA TRP A 206 18.38 -10.79 11.63
C TRP A 206 17.60 -11.78 10.74
N SER A 207 18.06 -12.08 9.52
CA SER A 207 17.31 -12.95 8.59
C SER A 207 17.47 -14.44 8.91
N GLU A 208 16.57 -14.99 9.73
CA GLU A 208 16.56 -16.43 10.06
C GLU A 208 16.52 -17.33 8.82
N THR A 209 15.82 -16.92 7.77
CA THR A 209 15.77 -17.66 6.50
C THR A 209 17.14 -17.76 5.83
N ALA A 210 17.97 -16.71 5.88
CA ALA A 210 19.34 -16.75 5.38
C ALA A 210 20.23 -17.67 6.22
N TYR A 211 20.12 -17.59 7.56
CA TYR A 211 20.82 -18.51 8.47
C TYR A 211 20.43 -19.97 8.23
N ARG A 212 19.13 -20.28 8.12
CA ARG A 212 18.63 -21.63 7.80
C ARG A 212 19.23 -22.15 6.50
N ARG A 213 19.26 -21.33 5.44
CA ARG A 213 19.84 -21.73 4.15
C ARG A 213 21.35 -22.01 4.29
N ALA A 214 22.11 -21.13 4.93
CA ALA A 214 23.55 -21.35 5.15
C ALA A 214 23.83 -22.59 6.03
N MET A 215 23.03 -22.83 7.07
CA MET A 215 23.10 -24.04 7.90
C MET A 215 22.88 -25.30 7.06
N ARG A 216 21.87 -25.30 6.19
CA ARG A 216 21.58 -26.40 5.26
C ARG A 216 22.76 -26.63 4.32
N LEU A 217 23.34 -25.57 3.73
CA LEU A 217 24.49 -25.69 2.83
C LEU A 217 25.74 -26.23 3.51
N TYR A 218 26.04 -25.80 4.73
CA TYR A 218 27.13 -26.36 5.53
C TYR A 218 26.91 -27.84 5.81
N ALA A 219 25.71 -28.23 6.24
CA ALA A 219 25.37 -29.62 6.53
C ALA A 219 25.45 -30.50 5.27
N LEU A 220 24.90 -30.06 4.14
CA LEU A 220 24.97 -30.76 2.85
C LEU A 220 26.38 -30.83 2.27
N SER A 221 27.28 -29.93 2.68
CA SER A 221 28.70 -29.96 2.35
C SER A 221 29.53 -30.84 3.31
N GLY A 222 28.88 -31.55 4.25
CA GLY A 222 29.52 -32.40 5.24
C GLY A 222 30.14 -31.65 6.43
N GLN A 223 29.83 -30.37 6.62
CA GLN A 223 30.37 -29.48 7.66
C GLN A 223 29.32 -29.18 8.74
N SER A 224 28.74 -30.21 9.36
CA SER A 224 27.67 -30.06 10.36
C SER A 224 28.08 -29.25 11.59
N SER A 225 29.36 -29.29 11.99
CA SER A 225 29.87 -28.44 13.08
C SER A 225 29.76 -26.95 12.76
N SER A 226 30.13 -26.54 11.53
CA SER A 226 30.02 -25.17 11.07
C SER A 226 28.57 -24.69 11.01
N ALA A 227 27.64 -25.56 10.62
CA ALA A 227 26.21 -25.25 10.62
C ALA A 227 25.68 -24.99 12.04
N LEU A 228 26.12 -25.76 13.03
CA LEU A 228 25.69 -25.57 14.43
C LEU A 228 26.34 -24.33 15.07
N THR A 229 27.59 -24.02 14.75
CA THR A 229 28.20 -22.74 15.14
C THR A 229 27.43 -21.56 14.56
N LEU A 230 26.97 -21.68 13.31
CA LEU A 230 26.18 -20.64 12.65
C LEU A 230 24.79 -20.49 13.29
N PHE A 231 24.17 -21.59 13.72
CA PHE A 231 22.95 -21.56 14.53
C PHE A 231 23.17 -20.85 15.87
N GLU A 232 24.26 -21.14 16.58
CA GLU A 232 24.59 -20.44 17.83
C GLU A 232 24.84 -18.94 17.62
N ALA A 233 25.49 -18.57 16.50
CA ALA A 233 25.68 -17.17 16.13
C ALA A 233 24.33 -16.50 15.81
N CYS A 234 23.43 -17.19 15.09
CA CYS A 234 22.06 -16.75 14.85
C CYS A 234 21.33 -16.51 16.17
N CYS A 235 21.33 -17.48 17.09
CA CYS A 235 20.71 -17.31 18.41
C CYS A 235 21.25 -16.08 19.15
N LYS A 236 22.58 -15.88 19.17
CA LYS A 236 23.20 -14.74 19.86
C LYS A 236 22.85 -13.41 19.21
N ILE A 237 22.78 -13.36 17.88
CA ILE A 237 22.43 -12.14 17.15
C ILE A 237 20.93 -11.85 17.28
N LEU A 238 20.05 -12.85 17.19
CA LEU A 238 18.62 -12.67 17.43
C LEU A 238 18.31 -12.28 18.87
N GLU A 239 19.03 -12.84 19.85
CA GLU A 239 18.90 -12.47 21.25
C GLU A 239 19.42 -11.06 21.51
N LYS A 240 20.61 -10.72 21.00
CA LYS A 240 21.23 -9.39 21.19
C LYS A 240 20.54 -8.28 20.41
N GLU A 241 20.21 -8.52 19.15
CA GLU A 241 19.68 -7.49 18.26
C GLU A 241 18.16 -7.45 18.32
N LEU A 242 17.45 -8.59 18.43
CA LEU A 242 15.97 -8.66 18.35
C LEU A 242 15.27 -9.12 19.64
N GLY A 243 15.99 -9.57 20.67
CA GLY A 243 15.43 -10.09 21.92
C GLY A 243 14.59 -11.37 21.77
N VAL A 244 14.66 -12.06 20.63
CA VAL A 244 13.82 -13.24 20.33
C VAL A 244 14.63 -14.52 20.29
N ALA A 245 13.99 -15.62 20.70
CA ALA A 245 14.49 -16.96 20.43
C ALA A 245 14.25 -17.32 18.95
N PRO A 246 15.12 -18.13 18.32
CA PRO A 246 14.94 -18.51 16.93
C PRO A 246 13.60 -19.20 16.65
N GLU A 247 13.07 -18.97 15.45
CA GLU A 247 11.87 -19.60 14.91
C GLU A 247 11.88 -21.12 15.07
N ALA A 248 10.67 -21.71 15.11
CA ALA A 248 10.51 -23.14 15.28
C ALA A 248 11.17 -23.94 14.14
N GLU A 249 11.12 -23.47 12.88
CA GLU A 249 11.81 -24.19 11.80
C GLU A 249 13.34 -24.08 11.90
N THR A 250 13.89 -22.94 12.38
CA THR A 250 15.34 -22.77 12.60
C THR A 250 15.85 -23.75 13.66
N ARG A 251 15.11 -23.91 14.76
CA ARG A 251 15.42 -24.89 15.82
C ARG A 251 15.30 -26.33 15.33
N ARG A 252 14.24 -26.67 14.59
CA ARG A 252 14.08 -28.00 13.99
C ARG A 252 15.21 -28.35 13.03
N LEU A 253 15.66 -27.39 12.23
CA LEU A 253 16.80 -27.60 11.33
C LEU A 253 18.08 -27.89 12.11
N ALA A 254 18.36 -27.14 13.18
CA ALA A 254 19.51 -27.40 14.04
C ALA A 254 19.44 -28.79 14.70
N GLU A 255 18.25 -29.22 15.14
CA GLU A 255 18.02 -30.55 15.68
C GLU A 255 18.24 -31.65 14.64
N ALA A 256 17.72 -31.49 13.42
CA ALA A 256 17.94 -32.44 12.32
C ALA A 256 19.41 -32.54 11.90
N ILE A 257 20.17 -31.45 11.96
CA ILE A 257 21.62 -31.44 11.72
C ILE A 257 22.36 -32.16 12.86
N ARG A 258 21.92 -32.00 14.12
CA ARG A 258 22.49 -32.71 15.28
C ARG A 258 22.23 -34.21 15.23
N SER A 259 21.04 -34.64 14.80
CA SER A 259 20.67 -36.05 14.66
C SER A 259 21.27 -36.72 13.43
N GLY A 260 21.82 -35.94 12.47
CA GLY A 260 22.37 -36.44 11.22
C GLY A 260 21.31 -36.91 10.23
N GLU A 261 20.05 -36.52 10.44
CA GLU A 261 18.89 -36.94 9.64
C GLU A 261 18.67 -36.06 8.40
N LEU A 262 19.48 -35.01 8.23
CA LEU A 262 19.36 -34.10 7.10
C LEU A 262 19.80 -34.78 5.79
N GLN A 263 18.84 -35.30 5.03
CA GLN A 263 19.08 -35.80 3.68
C GLN A 263 18.91 -34.68 2.64
N ALA A 264 19.69 -34.73 1.57
CA ALA A 264 19.44 -33.90 0.39
C ALA A 264 18.14 -34.39 -0.26
N GLU A 265 17.04 -33.69 -0.04
CA GLU A 265 15.83 -33.99 -0.82
C GLU A 265 16.11 -33.75 -2.32
N PRO A 266 15.82 -34.72 -3.20
CA PRO A 266 15.99 -34.55 -4.62
C PRO A 266 14.92 -33.58 -5.12
N GLY A 267 15.33 -32.32 -5.35
CA GLY A 267 14.55 -31.34 -6.10
C GLY A 267 13.11 -31.21 -5.64
N GLU A 268 12.89 -30.89 -4.37
CA GLU A 268 11.65 -30.18 -4.03
C GLU A 268 11.72 -28.85 -4.77
N GLU A 269 10.87 -28.69 -5.80
CA GLU A 269 10.67 -27.40 -6.45
C GLU A 269 10.48 -26.39 -5.31
N PRO A 270 11.27 -25.30 -5.25
CA PRO A 270 10.97 -24.24 -4.31
C PRO A 270 9.49 -23.91 -4.46
N PRO A 271 8.72 -23.71 -3.37
CA PRO A 271 7.35 -23.21 -3.50
C PRO A 271 7.44 -22.07 -4.51
N PRO A 272 6.60 -22.04 -5.56
CA PRO A 272 6.81 -21.10 -6.65
C PRO A 272 7.05 -19.77 -6.00
N ALA A 273 8.29 -19.28 -6.11
CA ALA A 273 8.54 -17.88 -5.87
C ALA A 273 7.43 -17.24 -6.67
N VAL A 274 6.61 -16.41 -6.02
CA VAL A 274 5.63 -15.61 -6.74
C VAL A 274 6.46 -14.64 -7.56
N PHE A 275 7.06 -15.16 -8.62
CA PHE A 275 7.55 -14.48 -9.77
C PHE A 275 6.26 -14.00 -10.40
N THR A 276 5.86 -12.81 -9.98
CA THR A 276 5.24 -11.92 -10.94
C THR A 276 6.14 -11.96 -12.18
N PRO A 277 5.62 -12.36 -13.36
CA PRO A 277 6.39 -12.26 -14.59
C PRO A 277 6.94 -10.83 -14.70
N PRO A 278 8.04 -10.58 -15.43
CA PRO A 278 8.45 -9.22 -15.74
C PRO A 278 7.31 -8.56 -16.52
N LEU A 279 6.40 -7.94 -15.77
CA LEU A 279 5.36 -7.11 -16.30
C LEU A 279 6.10 -5.91 -16.85
N VAL A 280 6.07 -5.80 -18.17
CA VAL A 280 6.34 -4.57 -18.91
C VAL A 280 5.79 -3.42 -18.08
N GLY A 281 6.67 -2.50 -17.63
CA GLY A 281 6.41 -1.60 -16.50
C GLY A 281 5.00 -1.03 -16.49
N GLU A 282 4.12 -1.62 -15.67
CA GLU A 282 2.74 -1.17 -15.55
C GLU A 282 2.71 0.05 -14.63
N LYS A 283 2.14 1.14 -15.14
CA LYS A 283 1.84 2.31 -14.33
C LYS A 283 0.65 1.99 -13.44
N ARG A 284 0.86 1.97 -12.13
CA ARG A 284 -0.17 1.62 -11.13
C ARG A 284 -0.32 2.74 -10.13
N GLN A 285 -1.56 3.04 -9.76
CA GLN A 285 -1.85 3.98 -8.68
C GLN A 285 -1.86 3.23 -7.36
N VAL A 286 -1.04 3.67 -6.40
CA VAL A 286 -0.94 3.09 -5.06
C VAL A 286 -1.02 4.18 -4.01
N THR A 287 -1.46 3.81 -2.81
CA THR A 287 -1.33 4.68 -1.64
C THR A 287 -0.22 4.16 -0.76
N VAL A 288 0.72 5.03 -0.42
CA VAL A 288 1.88 4.69 0.40
C VAL A 288 1.73 5.36 1.75
N LEU A 289 1.88 4.59 2.81
CA LEU A 289 1.98 5.03 4.21
C LEU A 289 3.44 4.89 4.63
N TYR A 290 4.00 5.94 5.23
CA TYR A 290 5.24 5.86 5.98
C TYR A 290 4.93 6.11 7.44
N CYS A 291 5.34 5.18 8.30
CA CYS A 291 5.17 5.29 9.73
C CYS A 291 6.54 5.11 10.40
N LYS A 292 6.85 6.00 11.34
CA LYS A 292 8.06 5.92 12.16
C LYS A 292 7.68 5.99 13.63
N LEU A 293 8.24 5.07 14.38
CA LEU A 293 8.16 5.00 15.83
C LEU A 293 9.48 5.54 16.40
N THR A 294 9.38 6.46 17.34
CA THR A 294 10.54 7.10 17.98
C THR A 294 10.41 6.96 19.49
N PRO A 295 11.35 6.30 20.18
CA PRO A 295 11.38 6.25 21.64
C PRO A 295 11.56 7.67 22.20
N CYS A 296 10.81 7.99 23.25
CA CYS A 296 10.93 9.21 24.02
C CYS A 296 11.65 8.88 25.32
N ASP A 297 12.51 9.80 25.78
CA ASP A 297 13.13 9.74 27.11
C ASP A 297 14.07 8.53 27.35
N VAL A 298 14.69 7.99 26.30
CA VAL A 298 15.70 6.93 26.39
C VAL A 298 17.04 7.44 25.85
N ASP A 299 18.05 7.56 26.71
CA ASP A 299 19.40 8.03 26.36
C ASP A 299 20.29 6.89 25.82
N ASP A 300 19.98 5.64 26.17
CA ASP A 300 20.72 4.46 25.73
C ASP A 300 20.19 3.90 24.40
N PRO A 301 21.03 3.81 23.35
CA PRO A 301 20.61 3.30 22.04
C PRO A 301 20.12 1.84 22.04
N GLU A 302 20.65 0.99 22.93
CA GLU A 302 20.24 -0.42 23.03
C GLU A 302 18.82 -0.52 23.64
N GLU A 303 18.59 0.15 24.78
CA GLU A 303 17.26 0.27 25.39
C GLU A 303 16.23 0.90 24.42
N ALA A 304 16.64 1.92 23.66
CA ALA A 304 15.78 2.58 22.68
C ALA A 304 15.32 1.65 21.55
N ILE A 305 16.15 0.71 21.12
CA ILE A 305 15.79 -0.28 20.10
C ILE A 305 14.88 -1.35 20.69
N GLU A 306 15.17 -1.84 21.91
CA GLU A 306 14.36 -2.83 22.62
C GLU A 306 12.92 -2.38 22.82
N CYS A 307 12.72 -1.11 23.18
CA CYS A 307 11.41 -0.51 23.38
C CYS A 307 10.53 -0.55 22.12
N LEU A 308 11.12 -0.62 20.92
CA LEU A 308 10.39 -0.52 19.65
C LEU A 308 9.85 -1.86 19.12
N TYR A 309 10.23 -3.00 19.70
CA TYR A 309 9.90 -4.33 19.16
C TYR A 309 8.40 -4.65 19.14
N GLU A 310 7.79 -4.79 20.30
CA GLU A 310 6.35 -5.05 20.44
C GLU A 310 5.50 -3.98 19.72
N PRO A 311 5.81 -2.67 19.81
CA PRO A 311 5.14 -1.63 19.04
C PRO A 311 5.15 -1.83 17.53
N LYS A 312 6.30 -2.22 16.96
CA LYS A 312 6.43 -2.47 15.52
C LYS A 312 5.61 -3.67 15.07
N GLU A 313 5.61 -4.77 15.84
CA GLU A 313 4.79 -5.94 15.51
C GLU A 313 3.29 -5.61 15.50
N ARG A 314 2.81 -4.85 16.50
CA ARG A 314 1.42 -4.40 16.54
C ARG A 314 1.06 -3.55 15.33
N CYS A 315 1.93 -2.60 14.97
CA CYS A 315 1.71 -1.77 13.79
C CYS A 315 1.70 -2.59 12.49
N TYR A 316 2.60 -3.56 12.37
CA TYR A 316 2.67 -4.47 11.23
C TYR A 316 1.38 -5.29 11.09
N ALA A 317 0.86 -5.82 12.20
CA ALA A 317 -0.40 -6.54 12.23
C ALA A 317 -1.60 -5.67 11.81
N ILE A 318 -1.65 -4.41 12.24
CA ILE A 318 -2.67 -3.44 11.82
C ILE A 318 -2.61 -3.22 10.30
N ILE A 319 -1.43 -2.99 9.75
CA ILE A 319 -1.27 -2.73 8.32
C ILE A 319 -1.70 -3.94 7.49
N LEU A 320 -1.30 -5.15 7.88
CA LEU A 320 -1.72 -6.37 7.20
C LEU A 320 -3.24 -6.57 7.26
N ARG A 321 -3.86 -6.31 8.42
CA ARG A 321 -5.32 -6.36 8.58
C ARG A 321 -6.04 -5.35 7.67
N CYS A 322 -5.41 -4.21 7.43
CA CYS A 322 -5.88 -3.20 6.49
C CYS A 322 -5.40 -3.42 5.05
N TYR A 323 -4.97 -4.64 4.67
CA TYR A 323 -4.58 -4.99 3.30
C TYR A 323 -3.36 -4.21 2.75
N GLY A 324 -2.53 -3.66 3.63
CA GLY A 324 -1.28 -3.01 3.26
C GLY A 324 -0.15 -4.03 3.10
N HIS A 325 0.69 -3.82 2.10
CA HIS A 325 1.92 -4.56 1.91
C HIS A 325 3.08 -3.80 2.56
N CYS A 326 3.53 -4.28 3.72
CA CYS A 326 4.63 -3.68 4.48
C CYS A 326 6.00 -3.97 3.85
N VAL A 327 6.84 -2.95 3.86
CA VAL A 327 8.26 -3.00 3.53
C VAL A 327 9.02 -2.27 4.64
N GLN A 328 9.85 -3.00 5.37
CA GLN A 328 10.70 -2.40 6.41
C GLN A 328 11.72 -1.45 5.78
N THR A 329 12.00 -0.33 6.47
CA THR A 329 12.97 0.68 6.04
C THR A 329 14.15 0.75 7.00
N HIS A 330 15.32 1.11 6.48
CA HIS A 330 16.48 1.38 7.31
C HIS A 330 16.19 2.56 8.26
N GLY A 331 16.46 2.41 9.55
CA GLY A 331 16.23 3.46 10.57
C GLY A 331 14.94 3.33 11.40
N GLY A 332 14.29 2.15 11.39
CA GLY A 332 13.25 1.79 12.36
C GLY A 332 11.82 2.21 12.01
N GLY A 333 11.59 2.81 10.85
CA GLY A 333 10.26 2.99 10.28
C GLY A 333 9.86 1.87 9.32
N PHE A 334 8.62 1.90 8.84
CA PHE A 334 8.15 1.01 7.77
C PHE A 334 7.32 1.78 6.74
N LEU A 335 7.50 1.39 5.48
CA LEU A 335 6.65 1.79 4.36
C LEU A 335 5.57 0.73 4.18
N ALA A 336 4.35 1.14 3.86
CA ALA A 336 3.26 0.24 3.54
C ALA A 336 2.57 0.69 2.27
N TYR A 337 2.37 -0.25 1.34
CA TYR A 337 1.76 -0.01 0.04
C TYR A 337 0.36 -0.61 0.01
N PHE A 338 -0.64 0.23 -0.22
CA PHE A 338 -2.04 -0.15 -0.36
C PHE A 338 -2.44 -0.06 -1.84
N GLY A 339 -3.24 -1.01 -2.30
CA GLY A 339 -3.51 -1.19 -3.74
C GLY A 339 -2.36 -1.87 -4.49
N TYR A 340 -1.54 -2.63 -3.76
CA TYR A 340 -0.44 -3.45 -4.27
C TYR A 340 -0.43 -4.82 -3.56
N PRO A 341 -0.16 -5.94 -4.25
CA PRO A 341 0.17 -6.08 -5.68
C PRO A 341 -1.04 -6.00 -6.62
N LYS A 342 -2.26 -5.90 -6.09
CA LYS A 342 -3.49 -5.69 -6.88
C LYS A 342 -4.06 -4.31 -6.58
N ALA A 343 -4.37 -3.54 -7.63
CA ALA A 343 -4.97 -2.22 -7.50
C ALA A 343 -6.33 -2.33 -6.77
N HIS A 344 -6.61 -1.37 -5.90
CA HIS A 344 -7.86 -1.32 -5.14
C HIS A 344 -8.36 0.11 -4.99
N GLU A 345 -9.66 0.31 -5.16
CA GLU A 345 -10.27 1.64 -5.08
C GLU A 345 -10.28 2.20 -3.64
N TYR A 346 -10.32 1.32 -2.63
CA TYR A 346 -10.28 1.68 -1.22
C TYR A 346 -8.86 1.77 -0.64
N ALA A 347 -7.81 1.66 -1.47
CA ALA A 347 -6.42 1.71 -1.01
C ALA A 347 -6.11 2.95 -0.16
N ALA A 348 -6.62 4.12 -0.55
CA ALA A 348 -6.43 5.35 0.21
C ALA A 348 -7.18 5.34 1.55
N ARG A 349 -8.37 4.73 1.60
CA ARG A 349 -9.15 4.58 2.83
C ARG A 349 -8.43 3.67 3.81
N TRP A 350 -8.00 2.50 3.37
CA TRP A 350 -7.31 1.54 4.22
C TRP A 350 -5.99 2.07 4.76
N ALA A 351 -5.23 2.81 3.95
CA ALA A 351 -3.99 3.45 4.40
C ALA A 351 -4.23 4.43 5.55
N VAL A 352 -5.25 5.29 5.41
CA VAL A 352 -5.62 6.27 6.45
C VAL A 352 -6.20 5.59 7.68
N GLN A 353 -7.02 4.54 7.51
CA GLN A 353 -7.55 3.76 8.61
C GLN A 353 -6.42 3.07 9.39
N ALA A 354 -5.49 2.40 8.72
CA ALA A 354 -4.34 1.76 9.35
C ALA A 354 -3.52 2.78 10.16
N ALA A 355 -3.27 3.97 9.60
CA ALA A 355 -2.53 5.02 10.28
C ALA A 355 -3.25 5.57 11.52
N LEU A 356 -4.58 5.70 11.47
CA LEU A 356 -5.38 6.11 12.64
C LEU A 356 -5.41 5.02 13.71
N GLU A 357 -5.52 3.75 13.33
CA GLU A 357 -5.45 2.63 14.28
C GLU A 357 -4.07 2.55 14.95
N ILE A 358 -2.99 2.69 14.16
CA ILE A 358 -1.61 2.73 14.67
C ILE A 358 -1.41 3.88 15.66
N THR A 359 -1.83 5.09 15.33
CA THR A 359 -1.63 6.27 16.20
C THR A 359 -2.52 6.21 17.46
N ARG A 360 -3.63 5.46 17.44
CA ARG A 360 -4.52 5.25 18.60
C ARG A 360 -4.04 4.20 19.59
N GLU A 361 -3.12 3.29 19.22
CA GLU A 361 -2.53 2.32 20.14
C GLU A 361 -1.89 2.98 21.36
N ASN A 362 -1.53 4.28 21.26
CA ASN A 362 -1.04 5.15 22.35
C ASN A 362 -0.04 4.43 23.26
N ILE A 363 1.09 4.07 22.66
CA ILE A 363 2.12 3.27 23.32
C ILE A 363 2.96 4.18 24.24
N PRO A 364 3.01 3.91 25.56
CA PRO A 364 3.75 4.74 26.49
C PRO A 364 5.24 4.87 26.09
N GLY A 365 5.77 6.10 26.13
CA GLY A 365 7.18 6.35 25.83
C GLY A 365 7.54 6.27 24.34
N ILE A 366 6.57 6.17 23.42
CA ILE A 366 6.84 6.08 21.98
C ILE A 366 6.01 7.09 21.22
N ASP A 367 6.70 7.97 20.49
CA ASP A 367 6.08 8.88 19.54
C ASP A 367 5.91 8.20 18.18
N ILE A 368 4.67 8.15 17.71
CA ILE A 368 4.30 7.55 16.42
C ILE A 368 3.75 8.63 15.51
N ARG A 369 4.30 8.70 14.29
CA ARG A 369 3.87 9.66 13.28
C ARG A 369 3.71 9.00 11.93
N CYS A 370 2.71 9.45 11.16
CA CYS A 370 2.36 8.84 9.89
C CYS A 370 2.23 9.89 8.77
N GLY A 371 2.86 9.63 7.63
CA GLY A 371 2.65 10.37 6.38
C GLY A 371 2.04 9.48 5.31
N ILE A 372 1.09 9.99 4.52
CA ILE A 372 0.41 9.21 3.47
C ILE A 372 0.32 9.99 2.17
N HIS A 373 0.75 9.38 1.08
CA HIS A 373 0.61 9.92 -0.27
C HIS A 373 0.04 8.89 -1.25
N THR A 374 -0.80 9.35 -2.17
CA THR A 374 -1.33 8.53 -3.26
C THR A 374 -0.72 9.02 -4.56
N GLY A 375 0.00 8.12 -5.24
CA GLY A 375 0.73 8.44 -6.47
C GLY A 375 0.79 7.27 -7.43
N ALA A 376 1.21 7.56 -8.66
CA ALA A 376 1.47 6.53 -9.65
C ALA A 376 2.91 6.01 -9.51
N ILE A 377 3.06 4.71 -9.34
CA ILE A 377 4.33 3.98 -9.40
C ILE A 377 4.44 3.26 -10.74
N ILE A 378 5.67 3.02 -11.19
CA ILE A 378 5.94 2.10 -12.30
C ILE A 378 6.58 0.88 -11.67
N THR A 379 5.86 -0.24 -11.67
CA THR A 379 6.40 -1.50 -11.15
C THR A 379 7.33 -2.07 -12.21
N SER A 380 8.64 -2.09 -11.94
CA SER A 380 9.61 -2.83 -12.76
C SER A 380 9.78 -4.22 -12.16
N GLY A 381 9.82 -5.27 -12.99
CA GLY A 381 10.10 -6.63 -12.53
C GLY A 381 11.45 -6.77 -11.80
N ASP A 382 12.36 -5.80 -11.97
CA ASP A 382 13.69 -5.77 -11.35
C ASP A 382 13.80 -4.80 -10.16
N SER A 383 12.72 -4.10 -9.77
CA SER A 383 12.76 -3.14 -8.65
C SER A 383 12.37 -3.78 -7.32
N SER A 384 13.21 -3.54 -6.31
CA SER A 384 13.12 -4.12 -4.98
C SER A 384 12.11 -3.41 -4.06
N LEU A 385 11.66 -2.19 -4.38
CA LEU A 385 10.42 -1.56 -3.89
C LEU A 385 9.36 -1.61 -5.00
N PRO A 386 8.05 -1.66 -4.67
CA PRO A 386 6.98 -1.40 -5.63
C PRO A 386 7.15 -0.06 -6.36
N ASP A 387 7.61 0.97 -5.66
CA ASP A 387 7.99 2.26 -6.23
C ASP A 387 9.45 2.26 -6.70
N ALA A 388 9.70 1.74 -7.90
CA ALA A 388 11.04 1.66 -8.50
C ALA A 388 11.77 3.02 -8.60
N ILE A 389 11.01 4.10 -8.74
CA ILE A 389 11.51 5.47 -8.92
C ILE A 389 11.68 6.17 -7.56
N GLY A 390 10.97 5.70 -6.53
CA GLY A 390 10.96 6.27 -5.19
C GLY A 390 10.23 7.62 -5.09
N LYS A 391 9.48 8.02 -6.12
CA LYS A 391 8.81 9.33 -6.17
C LYS A 391 7.65 9.40 -5.19
N THR A 392 6.82 8.37 -5.16
CA THR A 392 5.63 8.29 -4.29
C THR A 392 6.07 8.02 -2.85
N SER A 393 7.02 7.12 -2.64
CA SER A 393 7.63 6.87 -1.33
C SER A 393 8.33 8.10 -0.77
N GLY A 394 9.10 8.82 -1.59
CA GLY A 394 9.78 10.04 -1.18
C GLY A 394 8.83 11.19 -0.83
N MET A 395 7.70 11.31 -1.53
CA MET A 395 6.64 12.26 -1.16
C MET A 395 6.02 11.91 0.19
N THR A 396 5.80 10.61 0.44
CA THR A 396 5.23 10.11 1.68
C THR A 396 6.12 10.42 2.89
N ILE A 397 7.43 10.25 2.74
CA ILE A 397 8.42 10.58 3.78
C ILE A 397 8.48 12.10 4.03
N GLN A 398 8.39 12.92 2.98
CA GLN A 398 8.30 14.38 3.14
C GLN A 398 7.05 14.81 3.92
N LEU A 399 5.89 14.18 3.65
CA LEU A 399 4.65 14.44 4.40
C LEU A 399 4.76 14.02 5.87
N TRP A 400 5.38 12.87 6.14
CA TRP A 400 5.62 12.40 7.50
C TRP A 400 6.43 13.40 8.35
N ARG A 401 7.41 14.10 7.76
CA ARG A 401 8.18 15.14 8.47
C ARG A 401 7.34 16.33 8.92
N LEU A 402 6.22 16.58 8.26
CA LEU A 402 5.28 17.64 8.65
C LEU A 402 4.33 17.19 9.76
N ALA A 403 4.26 15.89 10.05
CA ALA A 403 3.39 15.36 11.10
C ALA A 403 3.93 15.70 12.49
N GLY A 404 3.04 16.20 13.36
CA GLY A 404 3.27 16.27 14.79
C GLY A 404 3.19 14.91 15.48
N SER A 405 3.45 14.88 16.79
CA SER A 405 3.36 13.67 17.61
C SER A 405 1.94 13.09 17.59
N GLY A 406 1.81 11.79 17.29
CA GLY A 406 0.53 11.10 17.16
C GLY A 406 -0.32 11.54 15.95
N GLU A 407 0.23 12.36 15.05
CA GLU A 407 -0.53 12.93 13.94
C GLU A 407 -0.41 12.08 12.66
N VAL A 408 -1.52 12.00 11.92
CA VAL A 408 -1.58 11.40 10.58
C VAL A 408 -1.73 12.52 9.56
N VAL A 409 -0.75 12.65 8.67
CA VAL A 409 -0.71 13.68 7.63
C VAL A 409 -0.86 13.08 6.25
N VAL A 410 -1.70 13.68 5.41
CA VAL A 410 -2.02 13.22 4.06
C VAL A 410 -1.87 14.32 3.01
N SER A 411 -1.46 13.94 1.81
CA SER A 411 -1.47 14.83 0.63
C SER A 411 -2.89 15.14 0.13
N ASP A 412 -3.06 16.20 -0.66
CA ASP A 412 -4.31 16.50 -1.39
C ASP A 412 -4.76 15.36 -2.32
N ASP A 413 -3.82 14.62 -2.93
CA ASP A 413 -4.11 13.43 -3.73
C ASP A 413 -4.78 12.33 -2.90
N THR A 414 -4.24 12.02 -1.72
CA THR A 414 -4.85 11.06 -0.79
C THR A 414 -6.16 11.59 -0.22
N HIS A 415 -6.20 12.88 0.14
CA HIS A 415 -7.39 13.55 0.64
C HIS A 415 -8.54 13.45 -0.35
N ARG A 416 -8.34 13.73 -1.64
CA ARG A 416 -9.39 13.59 -2.67
C ARG A 416 -9.97 12.18 -2.79
N LEU A 417 -9.20 11.15 -2.42
CA LEU A 417 -9.63 9.75 -2.45
C LEU A 417 -10.28 9.30 -1.14
N ALA A 418 -9.83 9.83 0.00
CA ALA A 418 -10.19 9.33 1.34
C ALA A 418 -11.01 10.32 2.20
N ALA A 419 -11.05 11.61 1.89
CA ALA A 419 -11.68 12.67 2.70
C ALA A 419 -13.16 12.46 2.95
N VAL A 420 -13.81 11.63 2.13
CA VAL A 420 -15.18 11.22 2.36
C VAL A 420 -15.31 10.45 3.67
N PHE A 421 -14.35 9.57 3.98
CA PHE A 421 -14.38 8.65 5.11
C PHE A 421 -13.85 9.27 6.40
N PHE A 422 -13.09 10.37 6.33
CA PHE A 422 -12.39 10.94 7.49
C PHE A 422 -12.58 12.44 7.66
N GLU A 423 -12.58 12.89 8.91
CA GLU A 423 -12.50 14.31 9.25
C GLU A 423 -11.05 14.79 9.12
N THR A 424 -10.88 15.94 8.46
CA THR A 424 -9.57 16.46 8.09
C THR A 424 -9.47 17.96 8.34
N ARG A 425 -8.27 18.42 8.68
CA ARG A 425 -7.93 19.83 8.88
C ARG A 425 -6.78 20.20 7.95
N SER A 426 -6.94 21.25 7.15
CA SER A 426 -5.85 21.75 6.28
C SER A 426 -4.70 22.28 7.13
N LEU A 427 -3.48 21.87 6.76
CA LEU A 427 -2.20 22.38 7.27
C LEU A 427 -1.56 23.38 6.29
N GLY A 428 -2.30 23.80 5.27
CA GLY A 428 -1.85 24.74 4.23
C GLY A 428 -1.10 24.07 3.08
N THR A 429 -0.60 24.91 2.18
CA THR A 429 0.15 24.48 0.98
C THR A 429 1.64 24.47 1.23
N HIS A 430 2.29 23.36 0.91
CA HIS A 430 3.72 23.15 1.12
C HIS A 430 4.42 22.84 -0.21
N PRO A 431 5.58 23.46 -0.50
CA PRO A 431 6.40 23.07 -1.63
C PRO A 431 7.01 21.69 -1.36
N MET A 432 6.81 20.76 -2.28
CA MET A 432 7.29 19.38 -2.15
C MET A 432 8.23 19.02 -3.29
N ARG A 433 9.37 18.38 -2.98
CA ARG A 433 10.34 18.00 -4.00
C ARG A 433 9.80 16.89 -4.88
N GLY A 434 9.86 17.10 -6.19
CA GLY A 434 9.31 16.17 -7.19
C GLY A 434 7.83 16.38 -7.51
N ALA A 435 7.13 17.26 -6.79
CA ALA A 435 5.79 17.71 -7.15
C ALA A 435 5.87 18.81 -8.22
N LEU A 436 4.93 18.80 -9.17
CA LEU A 436 4.83 19.83 -10.23
C LEU A 436 4.25 21.16 -9.71
N ARG A 437 3.59 21.12 -8.54
CA ARG A 437 2.96 22.25 -7.86
C ARG A 437 3.09 22.07 -6.35
N PRO A 438 3.03 23.15 -5.54
CA PRO A 438 2.82 23.02 -4.10
C PRO A 438 1.59 22.17 -3.81
N LEU A 439 1.70 21.26 -2.84
CA LEU A 439 0.61 20.37 -2.45
C LEU A 439 -0.05 20.93 -1.20
N GLU A 440 -1.38 20.91 -1.17
CA GLU A 440 -2.09 21.13 0.08
C GLU A 440 -1.97 19.87 0.95
N VAL A 441 -1.74 20.08 2.24
CA VAL A 441 -1.47 19.02 3.20
C VAL A 441 -2.58 19.03 4.25
N PHE A 442 -3.04 17.86 4.66
CA PHE A 442 -4.15 17.73 5.61
C PHE A 442 -3.75 16.82 6.77
N SER A 443 -4.14 17.22 7.98
CA SER A 443 -4.13 16.39 9.16
C SER A 443 -5.44 15.62 9.26
N VAL A 444 -5.39 14.32 9.54
CA VAL A 444 -6.57 13.46 9.71
C VAL A 444 -6.82 13.25 11.20
N THR A 445 -8.02 13.57 11.67
CA THR A 445 -8.34 13.52 13.11
C THR A 445 -9.08 12.24 13.50
N ARG A 446 -10.13 11.89 12.76
CA ARG A 446 -10.95 10.71 13.04
C ARG A 446 -11.75 10.26 11.82
N GLU A 447 -12.39 9.10 11.93
CA GLU A 447 -13.40 8.65 10.98
C GLU A 447 -14.63 9.56 11.07
N SER A 448 -15.17 9.91 9.90
CA SER A 448 -16.36 10.76 9.75
C SER A 448 -17.67 9.98 9.83
N GLY A 449 -17.60 8.64 9.83
CA GLY A 449 -18.77 7.74 9.80
C GLY A 449 -19.37 7.50 8.41
N ALA A 450 -18.90 8.18 7.35
CA ALA A 450 -19.31 7.87 5.98
C ALA A 450 -18.75 6.50 5.54
N ARG A 451 -19.58 5.70 4.89
CA ARG A 451 -19.29 4.30 4.54
C ARG A 451 -18.95 4.12 3.07
N HIS A 452 -19.40 5.03 2.20
CA HIS A 452 -19.11 5.05 0.77
C HIS A 452 -18.77 6.44 0.22
N ARG A 453 -18.02 6.50 -0.90
CA ARG A 453 -17.52 7.75 -1.51
C ARG A 453 -18.65 8.64 -2.04
N LEU A 454 -19.81 8.04 -2.32
CA LEU A 454 -21.04 8.71 -2.76
C LEU A 454 -21.91 9.23 -1.60
N ASP A 455 -21.68 8.81 -0.35
CA ASP A 455 -22.41 9.34 0.83
C ASP A 455 -22.21 10.86 0.98
N VAL A 456 -21.07 11.38 0.50
CA VAL A 456 -20.76 12.81 0.48
C VAL A 456 -21.54 13.58 -0.59
N ALA A 457 -21.97 12.91 -1.66
CA ALA A 457 -22.82 13.52 -2.69
C ALA A 457 -24.19 13.96 -2.16
N LEU A 458 -24.61 13.40 -1.02
CA LEU A 458 -25.82 13.77 -0.30
C LEU A 458 -25.61 14.97 0.65
N ARG A 459 -24.37 15.46 0.83
CA ARG A 459 -24.09 16.66 1.62
C ARG A 459 -24.55 17.92 0.85
N PRO A 460 -25.14 18.92 1.55
CA PRO A 460 -25.43 20.21 0.94
C PRO A 460 -24.11 20.84 0.46
N ASN A 461 -24.00 21.13 -0.84
CA ASN A 461 -22.86 21.70 -1.58
C ASN A 461 -21.84 20.72 -2.23
N ALA A 462 -22.10 19.41 -2.28
CA ALA A 462 -21.26 18.53 -3.10
C ALA A 462 -21.58 18.71 -4.60
N ALA A 463 -20.63 19.24 -5.37
CA ALA A 463 -20.75 19.34 -6.82
C ALA A 463 -20.44 17.97 -7.46
N LEU A 464 -21.48 17.26 -7.88
CA LEU A 464 -21.32 16.05 -8.69
C LEU A 464 -21.01 16.42 -10.14
N THR A 465 -20.14 15.62 -10.77
CA THR A 465 -19.93 15.70 -12.21
C THR A 465 -21.23 15.39 -12.95
N PRO A 466 -21.57 16.09 -14.05
CA PRO A 466 -22.78 15.82 -14.82
C PRO A 466 -22.81 14.37 -15.31
N LEU A 467 -23.98 13.74 -15.26
CA LEU A 467 -24.14 12.40 -15.81
C LEU A 467 -24.30 12.49 -17.33
N VAL A 468 -23.37 11.92 -18.08
CA VAL A 468 -23.35 11.98 -19.56
C VAL A 468 -23.68 10.62 -20.14
N GLY A 469 -24.56 10.57 -21.15
CA GLY A 469 -24.84 9.35 -21.92
C GLY A 469 -25.65 8.28 -21.19
N ARG A 470 -26.42 8.68 -20.17
CA ARG A 470 -27.19 7.74 -19.32
C ARG A 470 -28.67 8.15 -19.18
N ASP A 471 -29.16 9.04 -20.04
CA ASP A 471 -30.53 9.56 -19.98
C ASP A 471 -31.58 8.44 -20.14
N GLU A 472 -31.39 7.53 -21.09
CA GLU A 472 -32.27 6.37 -21.28
C GLU A 472 -32.28 5.43 -20.08
N ALA A 473 -31.10 5.16 -19.51
CA ALA A 473 -30.97 4.28 -18.34
C ALA A 473 -31.64 4.88 -17.10
N ILE A 474 -31.54 6.21 -16.89
CA ILE A 474 -32.29 6.90 -15.84
C ILE A 474 -33.79 6.86 -16.10
N ALA A 475 -34.24 7.10 -17.33
CA ALA A 475 -35.66 7.09 -17.67
C ALA A 475 -36.29 5.71 -17.40
N GLU A 476 -35.57 4.63 -17.70
CA GLU A 476 -35.99 3.25 -17.40
C GLU A 476 -36.07 3.00 -15.89
N LEU A 477 -35.06 3.40 -15.13
CA LEU A 477 -35.06 3.30 -13.66
C LEU A 477 -36.21 4.10 -13.03
N LEU A 478 -36.49 5.30 -13.53
CA LEU A 478 -37.62 6.12 -13.10
C LEU A 478 -38.97 5.47 -13.42
N ALA A 479 -39.10 4.81 -14.58
CA ALA A 479 -40.31 4.07 -14.92
C ALA A 479 -40.54 2.90 -13.96
N LEU A 480 -39.48 2.16 -13.61
CA LEU A 480 -39.55 1.08 -12.62
C LEU A 480 -39.89 1.61 -11.22
N TRP A 481 -39.32 2.75 -10.82
CA TRP A 481 -39.67 3.42 -9.57
C TRP A 481 -41.16 3.80 -9.50
N GLN A 482 -41.70 4.36 -10.59
CA GLN A 482 -43.13 4.72 -10.66
C GLN A 482 -44.05 3.50 -10.60
N GLN A 483 -43.64 2.36 -11.17
CA GLN A 483 -44.38 1.10 -11.04
C GLN A 483 -44.32 0.59 -9.60
N ALA A 484 -43.14 0.59 -8.98
CA ALA A 484 -42.96 0.24 -7.58
C ALA A 484 -43.86 1.07 -6.67
N CYS A 485 -43.91 2.40 -6.85
CA CYS A 485 -44.80 3.29 -6.09
C CYS A 485 -46.29 2.93 -6.19
N ARG A 486 -46.73 2.20 -7.23
CA ARG A 486 -48.11 1.73 -7.39
C ARG A 486 -48.39 0.39 -6.68
N GLY A 487 -47.42 -0.11 -5.92
CA GLY A 487 -47.50 -1.38 -5.17
C GLY A 487 -47.01 -2.59 -5.96
N ASP A 488 -46.44 -2.40 -7.14
CA ASP A 488 -45.86 -3.46 -7.98
C ASP A 488 -44.36 -3.52 -7.72
N ALA A 489 -43.95 -4.25 -6.68
CA ALA A 489 -42.56 -4.32 -6.26
C ALA A 489 -41.66 -4.79 -7.42
N ARG A 490 -40.59 -4.03 -7.69
CA ARG A 490 -39.67 -4.31 -8.80
C ARG A 490 -38.27 -4.57 -8.28
N THR A 491 -37.57 -5.48 -8.95
CA THR A 491 -36.15 -5.71 -8.73
C THR A 491 -35.39 -5.62 -10.05
N LEU A 492 -34.32 -4.83 -10.06
CA LEU A 492 -33.43 -4.66 -11.20
C LEU A 492 -32.00 -5.03 -10.79
N LEU A 493 -31.32 -5.83 -11.61
CA LEU A 493 -29.90 -6.11 -11.50
C LEU A 493 -29.13 -5.39 -12.61
N LEU A 494 -28.35 -4.38 -12.22
CA LEU A 494 -27.42 -3.66 -13.08
C LEU A 494 -26.07 -4.38 -13.11
N ARG A 495 -25.69 -4.91 -14.27
CA ARG A 495 -24.38 -5.52 -14.53
C ARG A 495 -23.50 -4.61 -15.36
N GLY A 496 -22.19 -4.69 -15.18
CA GLY A 496 -21.25 -3.97 -16.03
C GLY A 496 -19.85 -3.90 -15.43
N GLU A 497 -18.88 -3.56 -16.28
CA GLU A 497 -17.46 -3.52 -15.93
C GLU A 497 -17.15 -2.62 -14.70
N PRO A 498 -16.06 -2.87 -13.97
CA PRO A 498 -15.58 -1.95 -12.94
C PRO A 498 -15.40 -0.53 -13.49
N GLY A 499 -15.88 0.49 -12.76
CA GLY A 499 -15.77 1.90 -13.17
C GLY A 499 -16.74 2.37 -14.27
N ILE A 500 -17.62 1.51 -14.79
CA ILE A 500 -18.58 1.84 -15.87
C ILE A 500 -19.69 2.85 -15.46
N GLY A 501 -19.82 3.13 -14.16
CA GLY A 501 -20.77 4.09 -13.60
C GLY A 501 -22.04 3.51 -12.96
N LYS A 502 -22.07 2.23 -12.58
CA LYS A 502 -23.24 1.57 -11.93
C LYS A 502 -23.73 2.34 -10.69
N SER A 503 -22.85 2.56 -9.72
CA SER A 503 -23.19 3.25 -8.48
C SER A 503 -23.50 4.74 -8.70
N ARG A 504 -22.89 5.36 -9.72
CA ARG A 504 -23.21 6.74 -10.12
C ARG A 504 -24.63 6.85 -10.70
N LEU A 505 -25.09 5.82 -11.41
CA LEU A 505 -26.44 5.73 -11.96
C LEU A 505 -27.48 5.48 -10.84
N ALA A 506 -27.19 4.59 -9.88
CA ALA A 506 -28.01 4.37 -8.70
C ALA A 506 -28.19 5.67 -7.89
N LEU A 507 -27.09 6.37 -7.61
CA LEU A 507 -27.14 7.70 -6.97
C LEU A 507 -27.94 8.70 -7.81
N ALA A 508 -27.75 8.70 -9.14
CA ALA A 508 -28.47 9.63 -10.01
C ALA A 508 -29.99 9.42 -9.97
N LEU A 509 -30.45 8.17 -9.79
CA LEU A 509 -31.86 7.86 -9.54
C LEU A 509 -32.31 8.39 -8.17
N ALA A 510 -31.55 8.11 -7.10
CA ALA A 510 -31.87 8.57 -5.75
C ALA A 510 -31.96 10.11 -5.64
N LEU A 511 -31.18 10.82 -6.47
CA LEU A 511 -31.17 12.28 -6.55
C LEU A 511 -32.27 12.88 -7.45
N GLN A 512 -33.02 12.06 -8.22
CA GLN A 512 -34.14 12.57 -9.01
C GLN A 512 -35.19 13.18 -8.09
N GLU A 513 -35.74 14.32 -8.49
CA GLU A 513 -36.72 15.06 -7.68
C GLU A 513 -37.94 14.20 -7.31
N GLN A 514 -38.42 13.36 -8.24
CA GLN A 514 -39.56 12.49 -7.99
C GLN A 514 -39.26 11.40 -6.94
N VAL A 515 -38.02 10.90 -6.90
CA VAL A 515 -37.58 9.88 -5.94
C VAL A 515 -37.32 10.54 -4.60
N ARG A 516 -36.51 11.61 -4.57
CA ARG A 516 -36.11 12.31 -3.34
C ARG A 516 -37.30 12.87 -2.55
N ALA A 517 -38.38 13.25 -3.23
CA ALA A 517 -39.59 13.78 -2.58
C ALA A 517 -40.46 12.69 -1.92
N THR A 518 -40.31 11.42 -2.31
CA THR A 518 -41.27 10.36 -1.95
C THR A 518 -40.64 9.09 -1.38
N ALA A 519 -39.34 8.88 -1.59
CA ALA A 519 -38.66 7.64 -1.24
C ALA A 519 -37.96 7.71 0.13
N ALA A 520 -38.06 6.64 0.90
CA ALA A 520 -36.97 6.24 1.78
C ALA A 520 -35.91 5.53 0.93
N VAL A 521 -34.65 5.97 1.02
CA VAL A 521 -33.54 5.35 0.29
C VAL A 521 -32.65 4.63 1.31
N LEU A 522 -32.47 3.32 1.12
CA LEU A 522 -31.54 2.51 1.89
C LEU A 522 -30.45 2.00 0.96
N GLU A 523 -29.20 2.37 1.24
CA GLU A 523 -28.03 1.93 0.46
C GLU A 523 -27.20 0.94 1.27
N LEU A 524 -27.01 -0.24 0.71
CA LEU A 524 -26.26 -1.35 1.28
C LEU A 524 -25.07 -1.64 0.37
N TYR A 525 -23.92 -1.93 0.98
CA TYR A 525 -22.68 -2.16 0.25
C TYR A 525 -22.09 -3.50 0.65
N CYS A 526 -21.76 -4.31 -0.35
CA CYS A 526 -20.97 -5.52 -0.16
C CYS A 526 -19.50 -5.17 -0.36
N PHE A 527 -18.65 -5.55 0.59
CA PHE A 527 -17.20 -5.32 0.50
C PHE A 527 -16.47 -6.67 0.52
N GLN A 528 -15.37 -6.76 -0.23
CA GLN A 528 -14.58 -7.97 -0.33
C GLN A 528 -14.09 -8.46 1.05
N GLU A 529 -13.71 -7.52 1.92
CA GLU A 529 -13.26 -7.75 3.30
C GLU A 529 -14.28 -8.49 4.16
N TYR A 530 -15.57 -8.27 3.91
CA TYR A 530 -16.68 -8.81 4.70
C TYR A 530 -17.43 -9.94 4.00
N GLY A 531 -16.90 -10.47 2.89
CA GLY A 531 -17.52 -11.59 2.16
C GLY A 531 -17.65 -12.90 2.95
N ARG A 532 -17.03 -12.98 4.15
CA ARG A 532 -17.17 -14.10 5.10
C ARG A 532 -18.03 -13.77 6.33
N THR A 533 -18.45 -12.52 6.50
CA THR A 533 -19.29 -12.08 7.62
C THR A 533 -20.75 -12.18 7.19
N PRO A 534 -21.54 -13.11 7.76
CA PRO A 534 -22.92 -13.32 7.33
C PRO A 534 -23.77 -12.05 7.46
N LEU A 535 -24.51 -11.69 6.41
CA LEU A 535 -25.43 -10.55 6.41
C LEU A 535 -24.78 -9.20 6.75
N TYR A 536 -23.50 -9.00 6.46
CA TYR A 536 -22.78 -7.76 6.79
C TYR A 536 -23.50 -6.48 6.33
N PRO A 537 -24.03 -6.38 5.09
CA PRO A 537 -24.73 -5.15 4.67
C PRO A 537 -25.98 -4.86 5.52
N PHE A 538 -26.65 -5.89 6.03
CA PHE A 538 -27.82 -5.74 6.90
C PHE A 538 -27.46 -5.44 8.35
N ILE A 539 -26.31 -5.91 8.85
CA ILE A 539 -25.74 -5.46 10.13
C ILE A 539 -25.56 -3.95 10.08
N VAL A 540 -24.84 -3.48 9.05
CA VAL A 540 -24.59 -2.05 8.76
C VAL A 540 -25.89 -1.25 8.69
N LEU A 541 -26.93 -1.77 8.02
CA LEU A 541 -28.25 -1.16 7.97
C LEU A 541 -28.88 -1.00 9.36
N LEU A 542 -28.92 -2.09 10.14
CA LEU A 542 -29.54 -2.10 11.48
C LEU A 542 -28.84 -1.12 12.43
N GLU A 543 -27.51 -1.08 12.41
CA GLU A 543 -26.74 -0.11 13.19
C GLU A 543 -27.11 1.33 12.82
N SER A 544 -27.32 1.61 11.53
CA SER A 544 -27.71 2.93 11.02
C SER A 544 -29.13 3.30 11.46
N LEU A 545 -30.09 2.37 11.30
CA LEU A 545 -31.49 2.60 11.70
C LEU A 545 -31.62 2.83 13.20
N CYS A 546 -30.87 2.07 14.01
CA CYS A 546 -30.86 2.21 15.47
C CYS A 546 -29.96 3.37 15.96
N GLY A 547 -29.27 4.06 15.05
CA GLY A 547 -28.41 5.21 15.35
C GLY A 547 -27.25 4.85 16.29
N PHE A 548 -26.54 3.74 16.07
CA PHE A 548 -25.38 3.38 16.88
C PHE A 548 -24.20 4.34 16.66
N ALA A 549 -23.56 4.78 17.74
CA ALA A 549 -22.37 5.63 17.67
C ALA A 549 -21.09 4.81 17.89
N ALA A 550 -19.98 5.27 17.28
CA ALA A 550 -18.66 4.71 17.54
C ALA A 550 -18.30 4.86 19.03
N GLY A 551 -18.04 3.73 19.70
CA GLY A 551 -17.73 3.68 21.13
C GLY A 551 -18.94 3.52 22.06
N ASP A 552 -20.17 3.39 21.56
CA ASP A 552 -21.32 3.05 22.42
C ASP A 552 -21.09 1.68 23.10
N ALA A 553 -21.30 1.64 24.42
CA ALA A 553 -21.23 0.40 25.18
C ALA A 553 -22.30 -0.60 24.69
N PRO A 554 -22.03 -1.93 24.75
CA PRO A 554 -22.94 -2.94 24.20
C PRO A 554 -24.38 -2.87 24.75
N ASP A 555 -24.55 -2.61 26.05
CA ASP A 555 -25.88 -2.47 26.67
C ASP A 555 -26.67 -1.29 26.11
N ARG A 556 -25.99 -0.19 25.76
CA ARG A 556 -26.62 0.98 25.16
C ARG A 556 -27.06 0.71 23.73
N LYS A 557 -26.28 -0.07 22.97
CA LYS A 557 -26.66 -0.53 21.63
C LYS A 557 -27.89 -1.43 21.69
N LEU A 558 -27.96 -2.36 22.65
CA LEU A 558 -29.13 -3.21 22.85
C LEU A 558 -30.38 -2.39 23.22
N ALA A 559 -30.25 -1.40 24.12
CA ALA A 559 -31.36 -0.51 24.47
C ALA A 559 -31.88 0.27 23.25
N ARG A 560 -30.98 0.84 22.43
CA ARG A 560 -31.36 1.54 21.19
C ARG A 560 -32.07 0.65 20.19
N LEU A 561 -31.61 -0.60 20.03
CA LEU A 561 -32.27 -1.60 19.21
C LEU A 561 -33.70 -1.86 19.73
N ALA A 562 -33.85 -2.10 21.02
CA ALA A 562 -35.16 -2.34 21.64
C ALA A 562 -36.11 -1.14 21.48
N ASP A 563 -35.61 0.08 21.72
CA ASP A 563 -36.38 1.33 21.59
C ASP A 563 -36.83 1.56 20.14
N TYR A 564 -35.96 1.32 19.16
CA TYR A 564 -36.28 1.46 17.75
C TYR A 564 -37.40 0.50 17.34
N PHE A 565 -37.30 -0.78 17.72
CA PHE A 565 -38.32 -1.78 17.40
C PHE A 565 -39.62 -1.55 18.17
N ALA A 566 -39.57 -1.14 19.44
CA ALA A 566 -40.77 -0.80 20.20
C ALA A 566 -41.52 0.39 19.61
N GLY A 567 -40.79 1.41 19.13
CA GLY A 567 -41.38 2.63 18.56
C GLY A 567 -41.92 2.46 17.14
N ASN A 568 -41.23 1.71 16.29
CA ASN A 568 -41.55 1.63 14.86
C ASN A 568 -42.23 0.30 14.46
N LEU A 569 -41.89 -0.81 15.13
CA LEU A 569 -42.24 -2.17 14.71
C LEU A 569 -42.57 -3.08 15.92
N PRO A 570 -43.54 -2.71 16.78
CA PRO A 570 -43.76 -3.39 18.06
C PRO A 570 -44.13 -4.87 17.91
N HIS A 571 -44.77 -5.24 16.80
CA HIS A 571 -45.13 -6.64 16.49
C HIS A 571 -43.92 -7.52 16.15
N LEU A 572 -42.75 -6.93 15.83
CA LEU A 572 -41.50 -7.63 15.54
C LEU A 572 -40.54 -7.67 16.73
N ALA A 573 -40.78 -6.88 17.78
CA ALA A 573 -39.83 -6.68 18.88
C ALA A 573 -39.57 -7.96 19.70
N ASP A 574 -40.62 -8.63 20.17
CA ASP A 574 -40.51 -9.75 21.12
C ASP A 574 -39.80 -11.00 20.54
N PRO A 575 -40.13 -11.51 19.34
CA PRO A 575 -39.35 -12.58 18.73
C PRO A 575 -38.05 -12.10 18.07
N GLY A 576 -37.93 -10.79 17.78
CA GLY A 576 -36.90 -10.26 16.90
C GLY A 576 -35.64 -9.79 17.60
N ILE A 577 -35.76 -9.11 18.75
CA ILE A 577 -34.62 -8.53 19.47
C ILE A 577 -33.55 -9.58 19.79
N PRO A 578 -33.88 -10.79 20.30
CA PRO A 578 -32.86 -11.81 20.57
C PRO A 578 -32.11 -12.30 19.33
N LEU A 579 -32.79 -12.36 18.17
CA LEU A 579 -32.18 -12.78 16.90
C LEU A 579 -31.27 -11.69 16.33
N LEU A 580 -31.71 -10.43 16.38
CA LEU A 580 -30.94 -9.29 15.89
C LEU A 580 -29.75 -8.98 16.78
N ALA A 581 -29.89 -9.11 18.10
CA ALA A 581 -28.77 -8.97 19.02
C ALA A 581 -27.68 -10.03 18.76
N ASN A 582 -28.07 -11.28 18.47
CA ASN A 582 -27.11 -12.32 18.06
C ASN A 582 -26.43 -11.97 16.72
N LEU A 583 -27.19 -11.45 15.75
CA LEU A 583 -26.63 -11.00 14.47
C LEU A 583 -25.64 -9.81 14.63
N LEU A 584 -25.92 -8.90 15.56
CA LEU A 584 -25.12 -7.71 15.86
C LEU A 584 -24.00 -7.96 16.89
N ASP A 585 -23.81 -9.21 17.33
CA ASP A 585 -22.86 -9.60 18.38
C ASP A 585 -23.03 -8.79 19.69
N LEU A 586 -24.28 -8.57 20.10
CA LEU A 586 -24.62 -7.84 21.32
C LEU A 586 -24.95 -8.80 22.47
N PRO A 587 -24.42 -8.57 23.69
CA PRO A 587 -24.79 -9.36 24.86
C PRO A 587 -26.26 -9.13 25.19
N LEU A 588 -27.02 -10.22 25.36
CA LEU A 588 -28.42 -10.15 25.76
C LEU A 588 -28.53 -9.79 27.25
N THR A 589 -28.76 -8.51 27.52
CA THR A 589 -29.07 -7.98 28.86
C THR A 589 -30.56 -7.56 28.94
N ALA A 590 -31.01 -6.98 30.05
CA ALA A 590 -32.37 -6.44 30.22
C ALA A 590 -33.55 -7.44 30.06
N GLY A 591 -33.37 -8.71 30.44
CA GLY A 591 -34.48 -9.69 30.53
C GLY A 591 -34.74 -10.48 29.25
N TYR A 592 -34.00 -10.23 28.17
CA TYR A 592 -34.02 -11.07 26.98
C TYR A 592 -33.30 -12.40 27.21
N ARG A 593 -33.81 -13.48 26.61
CA ARG A 593 -33.19 -14.81 26.64
C ARG A 593 -32.67 -15.18 25.27
N PRO A 594 -31.55 -15.93 25.19
CA PRO A 594 -31.06 -16.43 23.92
C PRO A 594 -32.13 -17.31 23.24
N PRO A 595 -32.25 -17.23 21.91
CA PRO A 595 -33.24 -18.00 21.17
C PRO A 595 -33.01 -19.51 21.35
N ASN A 596 -33.99 -20.21 21.91
CA ASN A 596 -33.96 -21.67 22.07
C ASN A 596 -34.33 -22.38 20.74
N LEU A 597 -33.53 -22.15 19.71
CA LEU A 597 -33.72 -22.65 18.35
C LEU A 597 -32.39 -23.16 17.81
N SER A 598 -32.43 -24.15 16.91
CA SER A 598 -31.23 -24.56 16.17
C SER A 598 -30.74 -23.44 15.26
N LEU A 599 -29.44 -23.38 14.97
CA LEU A 599 -28.85 -22.35 14.10
C LEU A 599 -29.58 -22.20 12.74
N PRO A 600 -29.98 -23.28 12.03
CA PRO A 600 -30.76 -23.14 10.79
C PRO A 600 -32.11 -22.44 10.99
N LYS A 601 -32.83 -22.75 12.08
CA LYS A 601 -34.11 -22.10 12.41
C LYS A 601 -33.91 -20.65 12.85
N GLN A 602 -32.82 -20.33 13.54
CA GLN A 602 -32.48 -18.95 13.88
C GLN A 602 -32.23 -18.12 12.62
N LYS A 603 -31.47 -18.66 11.66
CA LYS A 603 -31.23 -18.02 10.36
C LYS A 603 -32.53 -17.78 9.59
N GLU A 604 -33.38 -18.80 9.46
CA GLU A 604 -34.69 -18.69 8.80
C GLU A 604 -35.57 -17.59 9.42
N LYS A 605 -35.64 -17.54 10.75
CA LYS A 605 -36.39 -16.50 11.45
C LYS A 605 -35.76 -15.11 11.30
N THR A 606 -34.43 -15.03 11.29
CA THR A 606 -33.70 -13.77 11.05
C THR A 606 -34.00 -13.24 9.65
N PHE A 607 -34.02 -14.09 8.63
CA PHE A 607 -34.38 -13.71 7.27
C PHE A 607 -35.84 -13.23 7.20
N THR A 608 -36.77 -13.96 7.81
CA THR A 608 -38.18 -13.56 7.90
C THR A 608 -38.35 -12.19 8.58
N LEU A 609 -37.57 -11.95 9.63
CA LEU A 609 -37.59 -10.70 10.38
C LEU A 609 -37.05 -9.52 9.57
N LEU A 610 -35.90 -9.70 8.90
CA LEU A 610 -35.31 -8.68 8.04
C LEU A 610 -36.23 -8.33 6.86
N GLN A 611 -36.86 -9.33 6.27
CA GLN A 611 -37.88 -9.12 5.24
C GLN A 611 -39.08 -8.33 5.80
N SER A 612 -39.59 -8.71 6.98
CA SER A 612 -40.69 -8.00 7.65
C SER A 612 -40.35 -6.54 7.96
N LEU A 613 -39.12 -6.27 8.37
CA LEU A 613 -38.58 -4.93 8.55
C LEU A 613 -38.65 -4.12 7.24
N LEU A 614 -38.13 -4.65 6.12
CA LEU A 614 -38.14 -3.95 4.84
C LEU A 614 -39.56 -3.67 4.33
N TRP A 615 -40.47 -4.64 4.44
CA TRP A 615 -41.87 -4.41 4.03
C TRP A 615 -42.57 -3.39 4.91
N ALA A 616 -42.36 -3.42 6.22
CA ALA A 616 -42.98 -2.45 7.10
C ALA A 616 -42.47 -1.02 6.85
N LEU A 617 -41.19 -0.87 6.45
CA LEU A 617 -40.67 0.41 5.97
C LEU A 617 -41.34 0.83 4.64
N ALA A 618 -41.46 -0.09 3.69
CA ALA A 618 -42.12 0.14 2.40
C ALA A 618 -43.64 0.45 2.51
N GLU A 619 -44.29 0.00 3.58
CA GLU A 619 -45.70 0.31 3.89
C GLU A 619 -45.87 1.76 4.42
N GLN A 620 -44.85 2.31 5.10
CA GLN A 620 -44.88 3.69 5.60
C GLN A 620 -44.58 4.70 4.50
N THR A 621 -43.61 4.39 3.65
CA THR A 621 -43.17 5.25 2.54
C THR A 621 -42.56 4.37 1.44
N PRO A 622 -42.72 4.72 0.15
CA PRO A 622 -42.04 4.01 -0.92
C PRO A 622 -40.54 3.83 -0.63
N LEU A 623 -40.02 2.62 -0.84
CA LEU A 623 -38.67 2.22 -0.47
C LEU A 623 -37.81 1.95 -1.71
N LEU A 624 -36.71 2.69 -1.86
CA LEU A 624 -35.63 2.38 -2.79
C LEU A 624 -34.51 1.66 -2.01
N LEU A 625 -34.38 0.36 -2.19
CA LEU A 625 -33.31 -0.45 -1.60
C LEU A 625 -32.21 -0.65 -2.64
N VAL A 626 -31.06 -0.04 -2.45
CA VAL A 626 -29.88 -0.21 -3.31
C VAL A 626 -28.93 -1.19 -2.62
N VAL A 627 -28.50 -2.24 -3.31
CA VAL A 627 -27.46 -3.17 -2.83
C VAL A 627 -26.33 -3.22 -3.86
N GLU A 628 -25.21 -2.62 -3.50
CA GLU A 628 -24.05 -2.46 -4.37
C GLU A 628 -23.08 -3.64 -4.26
N ASP A 629 -22.44 -3.95 -5.39
CA ASP A 629 -21.30 -4.86 -5.50
C ASP A 629 -21.55 -6.31 -5.03
N LEU A 630 -22.66 -6.91 -5.49
CA LEU A 630 -23.07 -8.28 -5.11
C LEU A 630 -22.03 -9.38 -5.37
N HIS A 631 -21.06 -9.15 -6.26
CA HIS A 631 -19.94 -10.04 -6.49
C HIS A 631 -19.02 -10.23 -5.26
N TRP A 632 -19.15 -9.38 -4.24
CA TRP A 632 -18.49 -9.50 -2.94
C TRP A 632 -19.44 -9.90 -1.80
N ALA A 633 -20.72 -10.14 -2.08
CA ALA A 633 -21.70 -10.50 -1.05
C ALA A 633 -21.37 -11.85 -0.40
N ASP A 634 -21.59 -11.94 0.92
CA ASP A 634 -21.48 -13.21 1.62
C ASP A 634 -22.63 -14.17 1.23
N PRO A 635 -22.46 -15.50 1.37
CA PRO A 635 -23.48 -16.47 0.98
C PRO A 635 -24.84 -16.28 1.67
N ALA A 636 -24.88 -15.81 2.92
CA ALA A 636 -26.14 -15.60 3.63
C ALA A 636 -26.88 -14.34 3.12
N THR A 637 -26.16 -13.27 2.75
CA THR A 637 -26.73 -12.11 2.05
C THR A 637 -27.34 -12.52 0.72
N LEU A 638 -26.63 -13.32 -0.09
CA LEU A 638 -27.13 -13.79 -1.38
C LEU A 638 -28.40 -14.65 -1.23
N GLU A 639 -28.41 -15.56 -0.26
CA GLU A 639 -29.58 -16.39 0.03
C GLU A 639 -30.77 -15.56 0.53
N PHE A 640 -30.53 -14.56 1.38
CA PHE A 640 -31.55 -13.63 1.83
C PHE A 640 -32.16 -12.83 0.67
N LEU A 641 -31.31 -12.27 -0.20
CA LEU A 641 -31.76 -11.52 -1.38
C LEU A 641 -32.55 -12.41 -2.33
N ALA A 642 -32.14 -13.67 -2.54
CA ALA A 642 -32.90 -14.62 -3.35
C ALA A 642 -34.31 -14.85 -2.77
N GLN A 643 -34.45 -14.94 -1.44
CA GLN A 643 -35.77 -15.06 -0.80
C GLN A 643 -36.59 -13.77 -0.86
N LEU A 644 -35.96 -12.61 -0.71
CA LEU A 644 -36.63 -11.31 -0.79
C LEU A 644 -37.22 -11.08 -2.17
N VAL A 645 -36.44 -11.36 -3.21
CA VAL A 645 -36.81 -11.09 -4.60
C VAL A 645 -37.73 -12.16 -5.19
N GLY A 646 -37.66 -13.39 -4.67
CA GLY A 646 -38.59 -14.47 -5.03
C GLY A 646 -40.03 -14.26 -4.52
N GLN A 647 -40.26 -13.31 -3.61
CA GLN A 647 -41.59 -13.05 -3.04
C GLN A 647 -42.32 -11.95 -3.78
N ASN A 648 -43.46 -12.29 -4.37
CA ASN A 648 -44.33 -11.32 -5.02
C ASN A 648 -45.36 -10.78 -4.01
N ARG A 649 -44.97 -9.72 -3.29
CA ARG A 649 -45.85 -9.04 -2.32
C ARG A 649 -46.18 -7.64 -2.85
N PRO A 650 -47.45 -7.18 -2.77
CA PRO A 650 -47.79 -5.82 -3.13
C PRO A 650 -47.16 -4.86 -2.11
N ALA A 651 -46.06 -4.22 -2.49
CA ALA A 651 -45.31 -3.31 -1.65
C ALA A 651 -44.73 -2.19 -2.53
N ALA A 652 -44.64 -0.98 -2.00
CA ALA A 652 -44.07 0.15 -2.70
C ALA A 652 -42.53 0.10 -2.66
N MET A 653 -41.92 -0.92 -3.26
CA MET A 653 -40.48 -1.19 -3.12
C MET A 653 -39.80 -1.41 -4.47
N LEU A 654 -38.70 -0.68 -4.71
CA LEU A 654 -37.76 -0.92 -5.80
C LEU A 654 -36.44 -1.41 -5.22
N VAL A 655 -36.02 -2.62 -5.60
CA VAL A 655 -34.72 -3.19 -5.23
C VAL A 655 -33.76 -3.01 -6.41
N LEU A 656 -32.72 -2.21 -6.24
CA LEU A 656 -31.68 -1.97 -7.22
C LEU A 656 -30.40 -2.69 -6.81
N LEU A 657 -30.00 -3.69 -7.57
CA LEU A 657 -28.84 -4.51 -7.31
C LEU A 657 -27.73 -4.17 -8.31
N THR A 658 -26.48 -4.08 -7.88
CA THR A 658 -25.34 -3.90 -8.80
C THR A 658 -24.35 -5.06 -8.70
N ALA A 659 -23.81 -5.47 -9.84
CA ALA A 659 -22.84 -6.56 -9.91
C ALA A 659 -21.88 -6.40 -11.10
N ARG A 660 -20.79 -7.18 -11.09
CA ARG A 660 -19.91 -7.32 -12.24
C ARG A 660 -20.50 -8.31 -13.27
N PRO A 661 -20.04 -8.29 -14.54
CA PRO A 661 -20.59 -9.17 -15.58
C PRO A 661 -20.46 -10.67 -15.23
N GLU A 662 -19.41 -11.05 -14.52
CA GLU A 662 -19.14 -12.43 -14.08
C GLU A 662 -20.03 -12.92 -12.93
N PHE A 663 -20.90 -12.07 -12.37
CA PHE A 663 -21.74 -12.44 -11.23
C PHE A 663 -22.91 -13.33 -11.65
N GLU A 664 -22.90 -14.56 -11.14
CA GLU A 664 -24.00 -15.51 -11.29
C GLU A 664 -25.07 -15.26 -10.21
N ALA A 665 -26.27 -14.90 -10.66
CA ALA A 665 -27.38 -14.61 -9.76
C ALA A 665 -27.96 -15.93 -9.17
N PRO A 666 -28.18 -16.01 -7.84
CA PRO A 666 -28.70 -17.21 -7.19
C PRO A 666 -30.24 -17.33 -7.27
N TRP A 667 -30.91 -16.49 -8.05
CA TRP A 667 -32.37 -16.44 -8.21
C TRP A 667 -32.80 -16.64 -9.66
N ASN A 668 -34.10 -16.90 -9.86
CA ASN A 668 -34.68 -17.07 -11.19
C ASN A 668 -34.83 -15.72 -11.92
N ASP A 669 -34.41 -15.66 -13.19
CA ASP A 669 -34.48 -14.48 -14.05
C ASP A 669 -35.90 -13.92 -14.22
N ALA A 670 -36.94 -14.75 -14.04
CA ALA A 670 -38.33 -14.27 -14.15
C ALA A 670 -38.72 -13.24 -13.06
N ALA A 671 -38.02 -13.24 -11.92
CA ALA A 671 -38.29 -12.32 -10.81
C ALA A 671 -37.43 -11.04 -10.85
N VAL A 672 -36.40 -10.99 -11.69
CA VAL A 672 -35.41 -9.90 -11.70
C VAL A 672 -35.17 -9.41 -13.11
N ILE A 673 -35.34 -8.10 -13.30
CA ILE A 673 -35.02 -7.46 -14.56
C ILE A 673 -33.49 -7.36 -14.63
N GLY A 674 -32.86 -8.07 -15.57
CA GLY A 674 -31.41 -7.98 -15.82
C GLY A 674 -31.10 -6.88 -16.82
N LYS A 675 -30.12 -6.01 -16.51
CA LYS A 675 -29.67 -4.95 -17.42
C LYS A 675 -28.16 -4.84 -17.41
N ASP A 676 -27.55 -5.07 -18.58
CA ASP A 676 -26.14 -4.80 -18.80
C ASP A 676 -25.93 -3.33 -19.16
N LEU A 677 -25.00 -2.67 -18.46
CA LEU A 677 -24.68 -1.28 -18.67
C LEU A 677 -23.54 -1.17 -19.70
N PRO A 678 -23.80 -0.65 -20.92
CA PRO A 678 -22.79 -0.58 -21.96
C PRO A 678 -21.74 0.50 -21.66
N ALA A 679 -20.58 0.37 -22.31
CA ALA A 679 -19.57 1.43 -22.37
C ALA A 679 -20.13 2.68 -23.07
N LEU A 680 -19.69 3.85 -22.60
CA LEU A 680 -20.02 5.12 -23.24
C LEU A 680 -19.40 5.17 -24.64
N SER A 681 -20.14 5.73 -25.59
CA SER A 681 -19.63 6.03 -26.93
C SER A 681 -18.50 7.06 -26.87
N THR A 682 -17.65 7.10 -27.90
CA THR A 682 -16.54 8.07 -27.99
C THR A 682 -17.01 9.52 -27.87
N GLU A 683 -18.20 9.82 -28.39
CA GLU A 683 -18.82 11.15 -28.30
C GLU A 683 -19.26 11.49 -26.87
N GLU A 684 -19.81 10.53 -26.13
CA GLU A 684 -20.18 10.69 -24.71
C GLU A 684 -18.96 10.81 -23.81
N VAL A 685 -17.90 10.04 -24.07
CA VAL A 685 -16.61 10.18 -23.37
C VAL A 685 -16.02 11.57 -23.58
N THR A 686 -16.09 12.09 -24.81
CA THR A 686 -15.60 13.45 -25.13
C THR A 686 -16.40 14.51 -24.38
N ARG A 687 -17.73 14.40 -24.35
CA ARG A 687 -18.62 15.30 -23.59
C ARG A 687 -18.36 15.22 -22.08
N MET A 688 -18.11 14.02 -21.55
CA MET A 688 -17.75 13.82 -20.15
C MET A 688 -16.43 14.50 -19.79
N VAL A 689 -15.40 14.37 -20.64
CA VAL A 689 -14.10 15.04 -20.43
C VAL A 689 -14.25 16.57 -20.51
N GLN A 690 -15.06 17.07 -21.45
CA GLN A 690 -15.35 18.52 -21.56
C GLN A 690 -16.08 19.08 -20.33
N ALA A 691 -16.92 18.27 -19.68
CA ALA A 691 -17.63 18.67 -18.46
C ALA A 691 -16.76 18.66 -17.18
N LEU A 692 -15.51 18.18 -17.28
CA LEU A 692 -14.54 18.17 -16.18
C LEU A 692 -13.55 19.37 -16.21
N VAL A 693 -13.54 20.12 -17.30
CA VAL A 693 -12.71 21.33 -17.53
C VAL A 693 -13.57 22.56 -17.32
#